data_AF-A0A7J4S1U8-F1
#
_entry.id   AF-A0A7J4S1U8-F1
#
_cell.length_a   1.000
_cell.length_b   1.000
_cell.length_c   1.000
_cell.angle_alpha   90.00
_cell.angle_beta   90.00
_cell.angle_gamma   90.00
#
_symmetry.space_group_name_H-M   'P 1'
#
loop_
_entity.id
_entity.type
_entity.pdbx_description
1 polymer ?
#
loop_
_entity_poly.entity_id
_entity_poly.type
_entity_poly.pdbx_seq_one_letter_code
_entity_poly.pdbx_strand_id
1 'polypeptide(L)'
;FFQKVNKSVAPGVFGYDEMKQAIALQLFGGTPHKFLPDGQRIRSDAHILLIGDPGTSKSTLLSYVSRLAPKCITVGGKSASSVGLTASAEKDEVSGGWILKAGAMVLANGGMVCLHPDSKVVFDNEICGVSELFDAERAQSASVGGVKVETAVVEGKVASIAHSSLESICVPATKIARKHYCGKLVRLDFDSGFSLRVTPDHLLLDGNSLAWVPARRFAEGDFSVSLLKLNAVNKDNLLFDCLPDDWRVCLSAEESKEWTAIGKRVGAAKTVALGEIRGSSVFEKWRNKSFALGKKFKFSRFFSSCVTPELAYLIGFVYGDGCVKQGKRRSAVFIIQSTKHAAQLNRLRECWQSVFGSKMPERTRFSQSVIRGKAVKSDCVRIQSSSHLFAAVYSYFTSLGLKHLLELNEENMKAFIAGCMDSDGCISNKKGFNKKANKEYVVSHSEFLLSAKEEDNLAFLLALRRLDCLGKYVPATAQSKVGRIRITSREDVSALVDAIKPYSVKASQAFLAVKNTAVRGASGVIPSAPVAEIARQIAKLNTSKLVERGLWSRTWEYRHETRPLSRSNLAKMLEFAKTSLDEATVQKINCLLARDYFLDKITRVSQEDYDGYVYDLYVPKSHNFLADGVLVHNCVDELDKMDDEDRSALHQAMEQQIVSVAKAGMITQFQTRTSVLAAANPKHGRFDPNALPAQQFEISPTLLSRFDLIFPIRDVIDESNDRKIAAHILLGHKYAAEKQKPEEGSAVIPAIPVDFLRKYIAYARKNIAPILSQEASDKIQEFYLEMRRMGKKQNNFPITARYIEGIIRLAEASAKARLSPVVGMQDAERAIALQQYVLKEVFMDKETGKIDTDVINIGQSKSRIDKMRTVLAIIRGLEKKFDQVAKEDVYKEAADAGIDRTNSERIIDDLLRQGELFSPKAGYVKNTTRDKD
;
A
#
# COMPACT_ATOMS: atom_id res chain seq x y z
N PHE A 1 31.74 16.92 27.82
CA PHE A 1 31.60 16.74 26.36
C PHE A 1 30.35 15.94 26.00
N PHE A 2 30.34 14.61 26.16
CA PHE A 2 29.28 13.70 25.66
C PHE A 2 27.83 14.14 25.92
N GLN A 3 27.49 14.64 27.10
CA GLN A 3 26.13 15.17 27.37
C GLN A 3 25.64 16.22 26.36
N LYS A 4 26.52 17.08 25.80
CA LYS A 4 26.14 18.03 24.74
C LYS A 4 25.92 17.32 23.39
N VAL A 5 26.65 16.24 23.12
CA VAL A 5 26.46 15.41 21.92
C VAL A 5 25.16 14.63 22.01
N ASN A 6 24.88 13.96 23.14
CA ASN A 6 23.63 13.21 23.36
C ASN A 6 22.42 14.14 23.20
N LYS A 7 22.44 15.34 23.82
CA LYS A 7 21.41 16.38 23.66
C LYS A 7 21.34 17.03 22.26
N SER A 8 22.24 16.67 21.35
CA SER A 8 22.20 17.09 19.94
C SER A 8 21.73 15.98 18.99
N VAL A 9 21.63 14.74 19.46
CA VAL A 9 21.05 13.62 18.70
C VAL A 9 19.53 13.60 18.97
N ALA A 10 18.75 14.00 17.97
CA ALA A 10 17.29 14.07 17.99
C ALA A 10 16.72 14.83 19.21
N PRO A 11 16.98 16.15 19.35
CA PRO A 11 16.50 16.96 20.48
C PRO A 11 14.97 17.05 20.57
N GLY A 12 14.25 16.82 19.46
CA GLY A 12 12.78 16.73 19.46
C GLY A 12 12.21 15.49 20.15
N VAL A 13 13.04 14.50 20.48
CA VAL A 13 12.65 13.30 21.24
C VAL A 13 13.15 13.47 22.68
N PHE A 14 12.26 13.36 23.67
CA PHE A 14 12.64 13.41 25.09
C PHE A 14 13.26 12.06 25.55
N GLY A 15 14.13 12.08 26.57
CA GLY A 15 14.74 10.88 27.16
C GLY A 15 15.68 10.11 26.22
N TYR A 16 15.82 8.81 26.47
CA TYR A 16 16.67 7.85 25.73
C TYR A 16 18.17 8.23 25.64
N ASP A 17 18.76 8.73 26.73
CA ASP A 17 20.13 9.26 26.73
C ASP A 17 21.20 8.18 26.42
N GLU A 18 21.05 6.95 26.91
CA GLU A 18 21.94 5.81 26.63
C GLU A 18 21.88 5.39 25.16
N MET A 19 20.68 5.35 24.60
CA MET A 19 20.45 5.03 23.18
C MET A 19 21.00 6.13 22.27
N LYS A 20 20.76 7.41 22.60
CA LYS A 20 21.34 8.56 21.89
C LYS A 20 22.86 8.55 21.98
N GLN A 21 23.43 8.16 23.12
CA GLN A 21 24.88 7.99 23.28
C GLN A 21 25.42 6.85 22.40
N ALA A 22 24.76 5.70 22.36
CA ALA A 22 25.14 4.58 21.50
C ALA A 22 25.07 4.95 20.01
N ILE A 23 23.99 5.61 19.59
CA ILE A 23 23.82 6.17 18.24
C ILE A 23 24.94 7.20 17.93
N ALA A 24 25.27 8.08 18.86
CA ALA A 24 26.38 9.03 18.71
C ALA A 24 27.72 8.30 18.53
N LEU A 25 28.01 7.28 19.33
CA LEU A 25 29.22 6.44 19.17
C LEU A 25 29.22 5.71 17.83
N GLN A 26 28.09 5.17 17.37
CA GLN A 26 27.97 4.53 16.06
C GLN A 26 28.27 5.49 14.90
N LEU A 27 27.84 6.76 15.00
CA LEU A 27 28.18 7.81 14.05
C LEU A 27 29.71 8.07 14.00
N PHE A 28 30.39 8.13 15.15
CA PHE A 28 31.85 8.29 15.20
C PHE A 28 32.61 7.04 14.69
N GLY A 29 32.16 5.83 15.04
CA GLY A 29 32.71 4.54 14.59
C GLY A 29 34.10 4.20 15.13
N GLY A 30 34.43 2.91 15.26
CA GLY A 30 35.75 2.45 15.69
C GLY A 30 36.85 2.65 14.64
N THR A 31 38.03 2.09 14.86
CA THR A 31 39.21 2.34 14.03
C THR A 31 39.16 1.50 12.75
N PRO A 32 39.11 2.12 11.55
CA PRO A 32 39.13 1.37 10.30
C PRO A 32 40.54 0.80 10.04
N HIS A 33 40.63 -0.17 9.13
CA HIS A 33 41.90 -0.79 8.69
C HIS A 33 42.72 -1.55 9.76
N LYS A 34 42.09 -2.06 10.83
CA LYS A 34 42.74 -3.03 11.74
C LYS A 34 42.76 -4.44 11.11
N PHE A 35 43.93 -5.08 11.15
CA PHE A 35 44.20 -6.44 10.68
C PHE A 35 44.93 -7.22 11.79
N LEU A 36 44.68 -8.52 11.86
CA LEU A 36 45.42 -9.48 12.67
C LEU A 36 46.71 -9.92 11.95
N PRO A 37 47.69 -10.54 12.65
CA PRO A 37 48.97 -10.96 12.07
C PRO A 37 48.86 -12.01 10.95
N ASP A 38 47.75 -12.74 10.89
CA ASP A 38 47.39 -13.69 9.83
C ASP A 38 46.73 -13.02 8.60
N GLY A 39 46.55 -11.69 8.63
CA GLY A 39 45.88 -10.93 7.60
C GLY A 39 44.34 -10.84 7.76
N GLN A 40 43.73 -11.52 8.75
CA GLN A 40 42.29 -11.43 8.98
C GLN A 40 41.91 -10.01 9.44
N ARG A 41 40.88 -9.44 8.82
CA ARG A 41 40.49 -8.04 9.06
C ARG A 41 39.43 -7.91 10.16
N ILE A 42 39.59 -6.92 11.04
CA ILE A 42 38.67 -6.65 12.15
C ILE A 42 37.60 -5.62 11.74
N ARG A 43 36.32 -5.90 12.01
CA ARG A 43 35.18 -4.97 11.79
C ARG A 43 35.29 -3.74 12.71
N SER A 44 35.30 -2.54 12.12
CA SER A 44 35.49 -1.26 12.82
C SER A 44 34.22 -0.62 13.36
N ASP A 45 33.10 -0.75 12.65
CA ASP A 45 31.87 0.00 12.92
C ASP A 45 30.85 -0.86 13.66
N ALA A 46 30.19 -0.27 14.66
CA ALA A 46 29.15 -0.93 15.45
C ALA A 46 27.82 -1.03 14.68
N HIS A 47 27.01 -2.02 15.02
CA HIS A 47 25.66 -2.23 14.51
C HIS A 47 24.67 -2.14 15.68
N ILE A 48 23.60 -1.37 15.49
CA ILE A 48 22.59 -1.07 16.52
C ILE A 48 21.20 -1.42 16.00
N LEU A 49 20.40 -2.06 16.85
CA LEU A 49 19.02 -2.43 16.57
C LEU A 49 18.09 -1.82 17.63
N LEU A 50 17.08 -1.06 17.19
CA LEU A 50 16.07 -0.42 18.03
C LEU A 50 14.74 -1.19 17.90
N ILE A 51 14.40 -2.01 18.89
CA ILE A 51 13.15 -2.79 18.92
C ILE A 51 12.20 -2.08 19.88
N GLY A 52 10.95 -1.81 19.51
CA GLY A 52 10.07 -1.06 20.40
C GLY A 52 8.62 -0.99 20.01
N ASP A 53 7.81 -0.42 20.89
CA ASP A 53 6.38 -0.26 20.65
C ASP A 53 6.09 0.84 19.61
N PRO A 54 4.94 0.83 18.91
CA PRO A 54 4.54 1.91 18.02
C PRO A 54 4.44 3.25 18.76
N GLY A 55 4.81 4.36 18.12
CA GLY A 55 4.78 5.69 18.73
C GLY A 55 6.05 6.09 19.51
N THR A 56 6.93 5.16 19.87
CA THR A 56 8.19 5.38 20.62
C THR A 56 9.29 6.17 19.88
N SER A 57 8.93 7.06 18.94
CA SER A 57 9.83 7.97 18.20
C SER A 57 10.96 7.34 17.38
N LYS A 58 11.03 6.01 17.23
CA LYS A 58 12.07 5.29 16.47
C LYS A 58 12.28 5.81 15.04
N SER A 59 11.20 6.06 14.29
CA SER A 59 11.29 6.61 12.93
C SER A 59 11.80 8.05 12.93
N THR A 60 11.45 8.85 13.94
CA THR A 60 11.96 10.21 14.15
C THR A 60 13.46 10.20 14.46
N LEU A 61 13.93 9.20 15.23
CA LEU A 61 15.36 8.96 15.49
C LEU A 61 16.09 8.62 14.19
N LEU A 62 15.67 7.58 13.45
CA LEU A 62 16.27 7.22 12.15
C LEU A 62 16.36 8.43 11.21
N SER A 63 15.23 9.11 10.98
CA SER A 63 15.14 10.30 10.13
C SER A 63 15.91 11.52 10.66
N TYR A 64 16.42 11.51 11.89
CA TYR A 64 17.36 12.52 12.38
C TYR A 64 18.82 12.08 12.17
N VAL A 65 19.13 10.82 12.44
CA VAL A 65 20.50 10.29 12.31
C VAL A 65 20.94 10.23 10.84
N SER A 66 20.03 9.93 9.90
CA SER A 66 20.31 10.02 8.45
C SER A 66 20.77 11.42 8.02
N ARG A 67 20.25 12.49 8.64
CA ARG A 67 20.68 13.88 8.42
C ARG A 67 21.98 14.23 9.14
N LEU A 68 22.32 13.55 10.24
CA LEU A 68 23.52 13.83 11.04
C LEU A 68 24.76 13.06 10.52
N ALA A 69 24.57 11.90 9.91
CA ALA A 69 25.65 11.09 9.34
C ALA A 69 26.37 11.80 8.18
N PRO A 70 27.71 11.74 8.07
CA PRO A 70 28.45 12.29 6.92
C PRO A 70 28.14 11.58 5.59
N LYS A 71 27.72 10.32 5.65
CA LYS A 71 27.28 9.49 4.52
C LYS A 71 26.22 8.52 5.03
N CYS A 72 25.01 8.57 4.47
CA CYS A 72 23.91 7.67 4.80
C CYS A 72 23.13 7.37 3.53
N ILE A 73 22.69 6.12 3.36
CA ILE A 73 21.79 5.69 2.30
C ILE A 73 20.59 5.05 2.97
N THR A 74 19.49 5.79 3.02
CA THR A 74 18.16 5.28 3.38
C THR A 74 17.82 4.07 2.48
N VAL A 75 17.34 2.97 3.10
CA VAL A 75 16.97 1.68 2.51
C VAL A 75 15.71 1.20 3.22
N GLY A 76 14.68 0.82 2.50
CA GLY A 76 13.47 0.23 3.09
C GLY A 76 13.45 -1.28 2.95
N GLY A 77 12.52 -1.94 3.63
CA GLY A 77 12.47 -3.40 3.73
C GLY A 77 12.65 -4.19 2.42
N LYS A 78 11.87 -3.95 1.37
CA LYS A 78 11.97 -4.68 0.10
C LYS A 78 13.33 -4.47 -0.61
N SER A 79 14.00 -3.34 -0.36
CA SER A 79 15.40 -3.10 -0.77
C SER A 79 16.43 -3.63 0.24
N ALA A 80 16.00 -4.16 1.38
CA ALA A 80 16.78 -4.96 2.31
C ALA A 80 16.93 -6.44 1.87
N SER A 81 16.62 -6.75 0.61
CA SER A 81 17.01 -7.99 -0.07
C SER A 81 18.51 -8.05 -0.29
N SER A 82 19.07 -9.25 -0.55
CA SER A 82 20.49 -9.42 -0.88
C SER A 82 20.89 -8.53 -2.08
N VAL A 83 20.08 -8.54 -3.15
CA VAL A 83 20.30 -7.80 -4.39
C VAL A 83 20.25 -6.29 -4.15
N GLY A 84 19.35 -5.84 -3.26
CA GLY A 84 19.22 -4.43 -2.89
C GLY A 84 20.31 -3.92 -1.94
N LEU A 85 20.84 -4.77 -1.05
CA LEU A 85 21.88 -4.40 -0.07
C LEU A 85 23.32 -4.65 -0.55
N THR A 86 23.55 -5.69 -1.33
CA THR A 86 24.90 -6.22 -1.59
C THR A 86 25.44 -5.74 -2.95
N ALA A 87 25.49 -6.59 -3.98
CA ALA A 87 25.78 -6.19 -5.36
C ALA A 87 25.22 -7.23 -6.36
N SER A 88 24.84 -6.77 -7.55
CA SER A 88 24.25 -7.59 -8.61
C SER A 88 25.01 -7.47 -9.93
N ALA A 89 24.87 -8.45 -10.82
CA ALA A 89 25.33 -8.35 -12.21
C ALA A 89 24.12 -8.06 -13.11
N GLU A 90 24.11 -6.89 -13.73
CA GLU A 90 23.16 -6.52 -14.78
C GLU A 90 23.86 -6.59 -16.14
N LYS A 91 23.10 -6.55 -17.24
CA LYS A 91 23.65 -6.57 -18.60
C LYS A 91 23.65 -5.16 -19.16
N ASP A 92 24.77 -4.73 -19.72
CA ASP A 92 24.92 -3.41 -20.32
C ASP A 92 24.16 -3.31 -21.65
N GLU A 93 23.41 -2.22 -21.80
CA GLU A 93 22.63 -1.92 -22.99
C GLU A 93 23.49 -1.40 -24.16
N VAL A 94 24.69 -0.86 -23.86
CA VAL A 94 25.59 -0.27 -24.87
C VAL A 94 26.60 -1.28 -25.42
N SER A 95 27.30 -2.01 -24.55
CA SER A 95 28.29 -3.03 -24.97
C SER A 95 27.73 -4.45 -25.09
N GLY A 96 26.56 -4.73 -24.53
CA GLY A 96 26.05 -6.09 -24.39
C GLY A 96 26.83 -6.96 -23.40
N GLY A 97 27.85 -6.43 -22.73
CA GLY A 97 28.61 -7.09 -21.67
C GLY A 97 27.83 -7.16 -20.36
N TRP A 98 28.47 -7.68 -19.30
CA TRP A 98 27.91 -7.68 -17.95
C TRP A 98 28.57 -6.59 -17.11
N ILE A 99 27.77 -5.81 -16.37
CA ILE A 99 28.23 -4.75 -15.46
C ILE A 99 27.75 -5.07 -14.05
N LEU A 100 28.62 -4.83 -13.07
CA LEU A 100 28.29 -5.01 -11.66
C LEU A 100 27.74 -3.72 -11.05
N LYS A 101 26.60 -3.84 -10.39
CA LYS A 101 25.84 -2.75 -9.78
C LYS A 101 25.89 -2.88 -8.26
N ALA A 102 26.37 -1.84 -7.60
CA ALA A 102 26.45 -1.80 -6.15
C ALA A 102 25.06 -1.62 -5.52
N GLY A 103 24.70 -2.51 -4.59
CA GLY A 103 23.58 -2.35 -3.67
C GLY A 103 23.94 -1.44 -2.49
N ALA A 104 22.97 -1.18 -1.62
CA ALA A 104 23.03 -0.07 -0.69
C ALA A 104 24.15 -0.15 0.38
N MET A 105 24.56 -1.33 0.87
CA MET A 105 25.70 -1.44 1.79
C MET A 105 27.04 -1.19 1.07
N VAL A 106 27.15 -1.53 -0.21
CA VAL A 106 28.33 -1.24 -1.03
C VAL A 106 28.38 0.23 -1.40
N LEU A 107 27.24 0.83 -1.79
CA LEU A 107 27.13 2.26 -2.03
C LEU A 107 27.39 3.06 -0.74
N ALA A 108 26.87 2.62 0.40
CA ALA A 108 27.00 3.31 1.69
C ALA A 108 28.38 3.15 2.33
N ASN A 109 29.25 2.25 1.85
CA ASN A 109 30.62 1.98 2.31
C ASN A 109 31.31 3.22 2.93
N GLY A 110 31.58 3.16 4.24
CA GLY A 110 32.01 4.28 5.09
C GLY A 110 30.91 4.95 5.94
N GLY A 111 29.64 4.58 5.77
CA GLY A 111 28.42 5.25 6.29
C GLY A 111 27.27 4.31 6.75
N MET A 112 26.01 4.82 6.73
CA MET A 112 24.84 4.31 7.50
C MET A 112 23.50 4.17 6.69
N VAL A 113 22.36 3.72 7.28
CA VAL A 113 21.06 3.34 6.61
C VAL A 113 19.73 3.66 7.44
N CYS A 114 18.54 3.99 6.84
CA CYS A 114 17.21 4.50 7.42
C CYS A 114 15.88 4.31 6.55
N LEU A 115 14.60 4.67 6.94
CA LEU A 115 13.27 4.30 6.23
C LEU A 115 11.83 5.01 6.55
N HIS A 116 10.74 4.98 5.68
CA HIS A 116 9.38 5.73 5.66
C HIS A 116 8.06 5.13 4.87
N PRO A 117 6.80 5.75 4.70
CA PRO A 117 5.49 5.27 3.97
C PRO A 117 4.82 5.96 2.67
N ASP A 118 3.95 5.30 1.77
CA ASP A 118 2.64 5.77 1.05
C ASP A 118 2.08 5.19 -0.36
N SER A 119 0.75 4.88 -0.63
CA SER A 119 0.08 4.67 -2.01
C SER A 119 -1.51 4.52 -2.13
N LYS A 120 -2.19 4.32 -3.32
CA LYS A 120 -3.70 4.26 -3.59
C LYS A 120 -4.32 3.06 -4.44
N VAL A 121 -5.64 2.74 -4.28
CA VAL A 121 -6.45 1.66 -4.97
C VAL A 121 -7.98 1.93 -5.10
N VAL A 122 -8.75 1.02 -5.75
CA VAL A 122 -10.24 0.93 -5.76
C VAL A 122 -10.75 -0.28 -4.95
N PHE A 123 -11.69 -0.08 -4.03
CA PHE A 123 -12.20 -1.11 -3.11
C PHE A 123 -13.69 -0.88 -2.77
N ASP A 124 -14.51 -1.94 -2.82
CA ASP A 124 -15.98 -1.94 -2.63
C ASP A 124 -16.77 -0.87 -3.42
N ASN A 125 -16.20 -0.44 -4.56
CA ASN A 125 -16.69 0.66 -5.41
C ASN A 125 -16.50 2.06 -4.77
N GLU A 126 -15.50 2.22 -3.91
CA GLU A 126 -14.92 3.51 -3.52
C GLU A 126 -13.46 3.61 -4.02
N ILE A 127 -12.91 4.83 -4.05
CA ILE A 127 -11.47 5.09 -4.29
C ILE A 127 -10.81 5.42 -2.96
N CYS A 128 -9.75 4.71 -2.58
CA CYS A 128 -9.10 4.85 -1.28
C CYS A 128 -7.57 4.82 -1.37
N GLY A 129 -6.91 5.30 -0.32
CA GLY A 129 -5.51 4.95 -0.09
C GLY A 129 -5.41 3.44 0.17
N VAL A 130 -4.42 2.73 -0.38
CA VAL A 130 -4.18 1.34 0.07
C VAL A 130 -3.78 1.32 1.54
N SER A 131 -3.17 2.43 2.00
CA SER A 131 -2.92 2.73 3.41
C SER A 131 -4.20 2.89 4.25
N GLU A 132 -5.32 3.34 3.68
CA GLU A 132 -6.61 3.49 4.38
C GLU A 132 -7.28 2.14 4.65
N LEU A 133 -7.05 1.14 3.79
CA LEU A 133 -7.57 -0.23 3.94
C LEU A 133 -6.83 -1.05 5.01
N PHE A 134 -5.71 -0.53 5.54
CA PHE A 134 -4.87 -1.26 6.48
C PHE A 134 -5.28 -1.00 7.93
N ASP A 135 -6.17 -1.84 8.47
CA ASP A 135 -6.46 -1.87 9.90
C ASP A 135 -5.22 -2.37 10.68
N ALA A 136 -4.54 -1.46 11.35
CA ALA A 136 -3.34 -1.73 12.13
C ALA A 136 -3.62 -2.38 13.50
N GLU A 137 -4.86 -2.37 13.99
CA GLU A 137 -5.26 -3.03 15.24
C GLU A 137 -5.59 -4.51 15.00
N ARG A 138 -6.09 -4.84 13.80
CA ARG A 138 -6.36 -6.24 13.36
C ARG A 138 -5.20 -6.88 12.58
N ALA A 139 -4.06 -6.20 12.45
CA ALA A 139 -2.94 -6.65 11.65
C ALA A 139 -2.13 -7.78 12.31
N GLN A 140 -2.16 -8.97 11.69
CA GLN A 140 -1.29 -10.09 12.04
C GLN A 140 0.09 -9.87 11.41
N SER A 141 1.10 -9.71 12.26
CA SER A 141 2.49 -9.57 11.82
C SER A 141 3.06 -10.92 11.40
N ALA A 142 3.67 -10.96 10.21
CA ALA A 142 4.45 -12.08 9.74
C ALA A 142 5.79 -11.58 9.18
N SER A 143 6.79 -12.44 9.23
CA SER A 143 8.06 -12.22 8.55
C SER A 143 7.95 -12.76 7.13
N VAL A 144 7.95 -11.89 6.11
CA VAL A 144 7.58 -12.28 4.72
C VAL A 144 8.46 -11.53 3.67
N GLY A 145 9.51 -12.20 3.18
CA GLY A 145 10.44 -11.83 2.11
C GLY A 145 11.51 -10.79 2.49
N GLY A 146 12.28 -11.06 3.56
CA GLY A 146 13.41 -10.25 4.05
C GLY A 146 13.08 -9.14 5.06
N VAL A 147 11.82 -9.05 5.50
CA VAL A 147 11.19 -7.84 6.06
C VAL A 147 10.01 -8.23 6.97
N LYS A 148 9.61 -7.34 7.88
CA LYS A 148 8.27 -7.39 8.47
C LYS A 148 7.19 -7.11 7.42
N VAL A 149 6.22 -8.02 7.27
CA VAL A 149 4.97 -7.76 6.53
C VAL A 149 3.83 -7.90 7.49
N GLU A 150 3.18 -6.78 7.75
CA GLU A 150 1.99 -6.78 8.58
C GLU A 150 0.81 -7.08 7.66
N THR A 151 -0.01 -8.06 8.01
CA THR A 151 -1.14 -8.53 7.20
C THR A 151 -2.46 -8.35 7.96
N ALA A 152 -3.31 -7.44 7.51
CA ALA A 152 -4.66 -7.29 8.07
C ALA A 152 -5.64 -8.14 7.26
N VAL A 153 -6.67 -8.69 7.91
CA VAL A 153 -7.85 -9.20 7.21
C VAL A 153 -8.66 -8.01 6.73
N VAL A 154 -9.09 -8.03 5.46
CA VAL A 154 -10.03 -7.05 4.92
C VAL A 154 -11.22 -7.81 4.36
N GLU A 155 -12.42 -7.28 4.60
CA GLU A 155 -13.66 -7.82 4.07
C GLU A 155 -14.22 -6.82 3.05
N GLY A 156 -14.20 -7.19 1.77
CA GLY A 156 -14.70 -6.34 0.69
C GLY A 156 -14.18 -6.76 -0.69
N LYS A 157 -14.70 -6.15 -1.76
CA LYS A 157 -14.48 -6.58 -3.15
C LYS A 157 -13.59 -5.62 -3.92
N VAL A 158 -12.75 -6.17 -4.79
CA VAL A 158 -11.93 -5.42 -5.74
C VAL A 158 -12.28 -5.78 -7.19
N ALA A 159 -12.12 -4.81 -8.09
CA ALA A 159 -12.21 -5.04 -9.52
C ALA A 159 -10.96 -5.79 -10.01
N SER A 160 -11.16 -6.84 -10.78
CA SER A 160 -10.14 -7.83 -11.16
C SER A 160 -10.46 -8.41 -12.55
N ILE A 161 -9.50 -9.04 -13.22
CA ILE A 161 -9.73 -9.75 -14.50
C ILE A 161 -9.58 -11.27 -14.32
N ALA A 162 -10.43 -12.04 -15.01
CA ALA A 162 -10.24 -13.46 -15.20
C ALA A 162 -9.15 -13.68 -16.27
N HIS A 163 -7.94 -14.11 -15.89
CA HIS A 163 -6.81 -14.24 -16.82
C HIS A 163 -7.07 -15.25 -17.97
N SER A 164 -7.96 -16.22 -17.78
CA SER A 164 -8.36 -17.22 -18.80
C SER A 164 -9.39 -16.72 -19.81
N SER A 165 -10.35 -15.88 -19.42
CA SER A 165 -11.42 -15.38 -20.29
C SER A 165 -11.29 -13.91 -20.70
N LEU A 166 -10.44 -13.15 -20.01
CA LEU A 166 -10.27 -11.68 -20.11
C LEU A 166 -11.55 -10.89 -19.77
N GLU A 167 -12.43 -11.48 -18.96
CA GLU A 167 -13.66 -10.88 -18.45
C GLU A 167 -13.42 -10.11 -17.12
N SER A 168 -14.20 -9.05 -16.91
CA SER A 168 -14.23 -8.27 -15.67
C SER A 168 -14.95 -9.06 -14.57
N ILE A 169 -14.29 -9.24 -13.43
CA ILE A 169 -14.85 -9.95 -12.27
C ILE A 169 -14.69 -9.10 -11.00
N CYS A 170 -15.65 -9.26 -10.08
CA CYS A 170 -15.62 -8.63 -8.76
C CYS A 170 -15.27 -9.70 -7.73
N VAL A 171 -14.08 -9.63 -7.14
CA VAL A 171 -13.50 -10.69 -6.32
C VAL A 171 -13.31 -10.18 -4.89
N PRO A 172 -13.70 -10.92 -3.84
CA PRO A 172 -13.39 -10.52 -2.47
C PRO A 172 -11.87 -10.54 -2.27
N ALA A 173 -11.30 -9.41 -1.89
CA ALA A 173 -10.00 -9.41 -1.24
C ALA A 173 -10.18 -10.00 0.17
N THR A 174 -9.17 -10.70 0.69
CA THR A 174 -9.28 -11.34 2.02
C THR A 174 -8.14 -10.97 2.97
N LYS A 175 -7.03 -10.45 2.45
CA LYS A 175 -5.96 -9.83 3.25
C LYS A 175 -5.39 -8.62 2.53
N ILE A 176 -4.88 -7.68 3.31
CA ILE A 176 -3.96 -6.62 2.84
C ILE A 176 -2.63 -6.82 3.54
N ALA A 177 -1.54 -6.80 2.76
CA ALA A 177 -0.17 -6.81 3.25
C ALA A 177 0.40 -5.39 3.16
N ARG A 178 1.06 -4.90 4.21
CA ARG A 178 1.99 -3.76 4.10
C ARG A 178 3.41 -4.24 4.36
N LYS A 179 4.29 -4.02 3.39
CA LYS A 179 5.72 -4.37 3.45
C LYS A 179 6.52 -3.11 3.20
N HIS A 180 7.43 -2.80 4.12
CA HIS A 180 8.30 -1.64 3.96
C HIS A 180 9.13 -1.76 2.67
N TYR A 181 9.28 -0.70 1.88
CA TYR A 181 10.13 -0.57 0.68
C TYR A 181 10.87 0.78 0.73
N CYS A 182 12.04 0.89 0.11
CA CYS A 182 12.55 2.18 -0.35
C CYS A 182 13.42 1.96 -1.60
N GLY A 183 13.79 3.06 -2.24
CA GLY A 183 14.50 3.06 -3.51
C GLY A 183 13.56 3.57 -4.58
N LYS A 184 13.76 3.14 -5.80
CA LYS A 184 13.11 3.74 -6.97
C LYS A 184 11.80 3.05 -7.29
N LEU A 185 10.68 3.67 -6.96
CA LEU A 185 9.42 3.28 -7.60
C LEU A 185 9.51 3.58 -9.09
N VAL A 186 8.96 2.67 -9.89
CA VAL A 186 8.65 2.96 -11.29
C VAL A 186 7.31 3.68 -11.30
N ARG A 187 7.33 4.91 -11.83
CA ARG A 187 6.15 5.67 -12.17
C ARG A 187 5.87 5.52 -13.65
N LEU A 188 4.66 5.05 -13.97
CA LEU A 188 4.15 4.90 -15.32
C LEU A 188 2.97 5.86 -15.50
N ASP A 189 3.09 6.82 -16.42
CA ASP A 189 2.01 7.74 -16.79
C ASP A 189 1.34 7.22 -18.09
N PHE A 190 0.04 6.95 -18.04
CA PHE A 190 -0.71 6.26 -19.09
C PHE A 190 -1.52 7.19 -20.01
N ASP A 191 -1.83 6.73 -21.23
CA ASP A 191 -2.54 7.53 -22.24
C ASP A 191 -3.99 7.81 -21.83
N SER A 192 -4.62 6.97 -21.00
CA SER A 192 -5.89 7.29 -20.32
C SER A 192 -5.83 8.52 -19.41
N GLY A 193 -4.64 8.89 -18.90
CA GLY A 193 -4.40 9.99 -17.97
C GLY A 193 -4.14 9.55 -16.52
N PHE A 194 -4.08 8.25 -16.23
CA PHE A 194 -3.70 7.74 -14.90
C PHE A 194 -2.17 7.66 -14.70
N SER A 195 -1.70 7.74 -13.46
CA SER A 195 -0.30 7.57 -13.06
C SER A 195 -0.18 6.45 -12.02
N LEU A 196 0.39 5.31 -12.38
CA LEU A 196 0.66 4.21 -11.45
C LEU A 196 2.07 4.36 -10.84
N ARG A 197 2.21 4.16 -9.52
CA ARG A 197 3.50 4.16 -8.81
C ARG A 197 3.69 2.84 -8.07
N VAL A 198 4.61 2.00 -8.58
CA VAL A 198 4.80 0.62 -8.14
C VAL A 198 6.28 0.25 -8.02
N THR A 199 6.58 -0.80 -7.26
CA THR A 199 7.97 -1.27 -7.10
C THR A 199 8.50 -1.87 -8.41
N PRO A 200 9.82 -1.80 -8.72
CA PRO A 200 10.40 -2.31 -9.98
C PRO A 200 10.08 -3.77 -10.33
N ASP A 201 9.83 -4.59 -9.31
CA ASP A 201 9.50 -6.03 -9.38
C ASP A 201 7.99 -6.32 -9.42
N HIS A 202 7.14 -5.31 -9.23
CA HIS A 202 5.68 -5.48 -9.24
C HIS A 202 5.23 -5.90 -10.64
N LEU A 203 4.45 -6.98 -10.75
CA LEU A 203 4.06 -7.53 -12.03
C LEU A 203 2.82 -6.80 -12.57
N LEU A 204 2.95 -6.32 -13.81
CA LEU A 204 1.87 -5.76 -14.62
C LEU A 204 1.59 -6.70 -15.79
N LEU A 205 0.37 -6.67 -16.32
CA LEU A 205 -0.01 -7.53 -17.44
C LEU A 205 0.34 -6.84 -18.77
N ASP A 206 1.33 -7.35 -19.49
CA ASP A 206 1.77 -6.78 -20.77
C ASP A 206 0.67 -6.86 -21.84
N GLY A 207 0.39 -5.73 -22.48
CA GLY A 207 -0.62 -5.61 -23.52
C GLY A 207 -0.28 -6.29 -24.84
N ASN A 208 1.00 -6.62 -25.11
CA ASN A 208 1.40 -7.29 -26.36
C ASN A 208 1.35 -8.82 -26.25
N SER A 209 1.85 -9.39 -25.16
CA SER A 209 1.95 -10.85 -24.94
C SER A 209 0.87 -11.45 -24.03
N LEU A 210 0.19 -10.63 -23.21
CA LEU A 210 -0.61 -11.06 -22.05
C LEU A 210 0.19 -11.84 -20.99
N ALA A 211 1.51 -11.69 -20.93
CA ALA A 211 2.33 -12.22 -19.85
C ALA A 211 2.42 -11.24 -18.66
N TRP A 212 2.66 -11.77 -17.46
CA TRP A 212 3.00 -10.97 -16.29
C TRP A 212 4.47 -10.54 -16.36
N VAL A 213 4.71 -9.22 -16.35
CA VAL A 213 6.02 -8.61 -16.60
C VAL A 213 6.34 -7.60 -15.48
N PRO A 214 7.57 -7.61 -14.91
CA PRO A 214 7.96 -6.62 -13.89
C PRO A 214 7.92 -5.18 -14.43
N ALA A 215 7.39 -4.25 -13.64
CA ALA A 215 7.20 -2.84 -14.00
C ALA A 215 8.47 -2.17 -14.59
N ARG A 216 9.68 -2.59 -14.17
CA ARG A 216 10.95 -2.07 -14.72
C ARG A 216 11.24 -2.37 -16.19
N ARG A 217 10.52 -3.31 -16.81
CA ARG A 217 10.75 -3.71 -18.22
C ARG A 217 9.93 -2.91 -19.23
N PHE A 218 8.97 -2.12 -18.78
CA PHE A 218 8.14 -1.31 -19.66
C PHE A 218 8.84 0.00 -20.04
N ALA A 219 8.75 0.37 -21.31
CA ALA A 219 9.29 1.59 -21.90
C ALA A 219 8.18 2.54 -22.41
N GLU A 220 8.57 3.77 -22.74
CA GLU A 220 7.67 4.73 -23.40
C GLU A 220 7.31 4.25 -24.81
N GLY A 221 6.06 3.84 -25.01
CA GLY A 221 5.66 3.14 -26.23
C GLY A 221 4.80 1.91 -25.97
N ASP A 222 5.09 1.20 -24.89
CA ASP A 222 4.48 -0.09 -24.57
C ASP A 222 3.02 0.02 -24.11
N PHE A 223 2.36 -1.12 -23.99
CA PHE A 223 0.99 -1.24 -23.55
C PHE A 223 0.89 -2.09 -22.29
N SER A 224 0.02 -1.70 -21.36
CA SER A 224 -0.41 -2.52 -20.22
C SER A 224 -1.90 -2.81 -20.35
N VAL A 225 -2.35 -3.97 -19.87
CA VAL A 225 -3.78 -4.28 -19.81
C VAL A 225 -4.44 -3.49 -18.67
N SER A 226 -5.65 -2.99 -18.94
CA SER A 226 -6.51 -2.33 -17.94
C SER A 226 -7.97 -2.70 -18.17
N LEU A 227 -8.79 -2.69 -17.11
CA LEU A 227 -10.22 -2.98 -17.19
C LEU A 227 -10.96 -1.84 -17.90
N LEU A 228 -11.65 -2.14 -19.00
CA LEU A 228 -12.58 -1.23 -19.66
C LEU A 228 -13.94 -1.23 -18.95
N LYS A 229 -14.42 -2.41 -18.54
CA LYS A 229 -15.68 -2.58 -17.82
C LYS A 229 -15.43 -2.59 -16.32
N LEU A 230 -16.33 -1.95 -15.57
CA LEU A 230 -16.43 -2.11 -14.12
C LEU A 230 -17.83 -2.63 -13.75
N ASN A 231 -17.89 -3.38 -12.65
CA ASN A 231 -19.09 -4.12 -12.27
C ASN A 231 -20.24 -3.19 -11.83
N ALA A 232 -21.48 -3.60 -12.09
CA ALA A 232 -22.66 -2.84 -11.70
C ALA A 232 -22.93 -2.92 -10.19
N VAL A 233 -23.41 -1.82 -9.61
CA VAL A 233 -23.89 -1.76 -8.23
C VAL A 233 -25.42 -1.72 -8.24
N ASN A 234 -26.04 -2.71 -7.60
CA ASN A 234 -27.50 -2.87 -7.51
C ASN A 234 -28.01 -2.60 -6.08
N LYS A 235 -27.37 -1.68 -5.36
CA LYS A 235 -27.75 -1.23 -4.01
C LYS A 235 -28.26 0.20 -4.09
N ASP A 236 -29.46 0.46 -3.58
CA ASP A 236 -29.99 1.81 -3.50
C ASP A 236 -29.29 2.62 -2.40
N ASN A 237 -28.84 3.83 -2.75
CA ASN A 237 -28.17 4.74 -1.85
C ASN A 237 -29.24 5.44 -0.97
N LEU A 238 -29.33 5.08 0.31
CA LEU A 238 -30.31 5.67 1.22
C LEU A 238 -29.89 7.08 1.65
N LEU A 239 -30.85 7.99 1.73
CA LEU A 239 -30.61 9.37 2.19
C LEU A 239 -30.17 9.44 3.66
N PHE A 240 -30.48 8.39 4.45
CA PHE A 240 -29.98 8.21 5.81
C PHE A 240 -28.47 7.98 5.87
N ASP A 241 -27.87 7.37 4.85
CA ASP A 241 -26.44 7.02 4.82
C ASP A 241 -25.62 8.24 4.38
N CYS A 242 -26.15 9.00 3.40
CA CYS A 242 -25.56 10.21 2.80
C CYS A 242 -25.43 11.43 3.75
N LEU A 243 -25.77 11.30 5.04
CA LEU A 243 -25.87 12.40 6.00
C LEU A 243 -25.12 12.10 7.33
N PRO A 244 -24.38 13.06 7.90
CA PRO A 244 -23.69 12.85 9.19
C PRO A 244 -24.64 12.83 10.41
N ASP A 245 -24.18 12.22 11.49
CA ASP A 245 -24.97 11.91 12.69
C ASP A 245 -25.54 13.13 13.45
N ASP A 246 -24.96 14.32 13.25
CA ASP A 246 -25.39 15.58 13.88
C ASP A 246 -26.65 16.20 13.24
N TRP A 247 -27.17 15.60 12.17
CA TRP A 247 -28.48 15.93 11.61
C TRP A 247 -29.61 15.56 12.57
N ARG A 248 -30.75 16.23 12.41
CA ARG A 248 -31.98 15.89 13.14
C ARG A 248 -33.09 15.48 12.20
N VAL A 249 -33.82 14.46 12.66
CA VAL A 249 -35.09 13.99 12.10
C VAL A 249 -36.21 14.66 12.89
N CYS A 250 -37.21 15.21 12.20
CA CYS A 250 -38.47 15.63 12.82
C CYS A 250 -39.49 14.49 12.73
N LEU A 251 -40.00 14.02 13.87
CA LEU A 251 -40.89 12.85 13.96
C LEU A 251 -42.37 13.24 13.89
N SER A 252 -43.19 12.39 13.27
CA SER A 252 -44.66 12.48 13.39
C SER A 252 -45.14 12.14 14.81
N ALA A 253 -46.45 12.30 15.06
CA ALA A 253 -47.04 11.94 16.35
C ALA A 253 -46.99 10.43 16.65
N GLU A 254 -47.04 9.58 15.62
CA GLU A 254 -46.96 8.11 15.73
C GLU A 254 -45.51 7.67 15.93
N GLU A 255 -44.58 8.20 15.15
CA GLU A 255 -43.14 7.91 15.28
C GLU A 255 -42.57 8.42 16.60
N SER A 256 -43.12 9.52 17.15
CA SER A 256 -42.81 9.96 18.52
C SER A 256 -43.22 8.91 19.56
N LYS A 257 -44.37 8.24 19.40
CA LYS A 257 -44.82 7.16 20.30
C LYS A 257 -43.92 5.92 20.15
N GLU A 258 -43.64 5.51 18.91
CA GLU A 258 -42.76 4.39 18.57
C GLU A 258 -41.35 4.58 19.17
N TRP A 259 -40.80 5.81 19.12
CA TRP A 259 -39.53 6.15 19.76
C TRP A 259 -39.58 6.03 21.29
N THR A 260 -40.63 6.58 21.93
CA THR A 260 -40.79 6.51 23.39
C THR A 260 -41.03 5.09 23.91
N ALA A 261 -41.65 4.21 23.11
CA ALA A 261 -41.90 2.82 23.48
C ALA A 261 -40.60 2.00 23.69
N ILE A 262 -39.47 2.48 23.13
CA ILE A 262 -38.14 1.86 23.24
C ILE A 262 -37.30 2.56 24.33
N GLY A 263 -37.96 3.29 25.24
CA GLY A 263 -37.32 3.96 26.40
C GLY A 263 -36.47 5.18 26.04
N LYS A 264 -36.39 5.57 24.77
CA LYS A 264 -35.63 6.74 24.32
C LYS A 264 -36.49 8.00 24.47
N ARG A 265 -35.89 9.08 25.02
CA ARG A 265 -36.55 10.39 25.12
C ARG A 265 -36.58 11.06 23.74
N VAL A 266 -37.66 11.79 23.45
CA VAL A 266 -37.77 12.66 22.27
C VAL A 266 -37.25 14.04 22.63
N GLY A 267 -36.40 14.63 21.78
CA GLY A 267 -35.87 15.98 21.99
C GLY A 267 -36.87 17.09 21.66
N ALA A 268 -36.52 18.33 22.04
CA ALA A 268 -37.33 19.52 21.80
C ALA A 268 -37.85 19.62 20.35
N ALA A 269 -39.09 20.11 20.21
CA ALA A 269 -39.84 20.20 18.94
C ALA A 269 -40.04 18.85 18.20
N LYS A 270 -40.14 17.72 18.92
CA LYS A 270 -40.26 16.36 18.37
C LYS A 270 -39.08 15.97 17.47
N THR A 271 -37.86 16.32 17.89
CA THR A 271 -36.64 16.08 17.11
C THR A 271 -35.71 15.07 17.79
N VAL A 272 -35.12 14.19 16.99
CA VAL A 272 -34.15 13.16 17.42
C VAL A 272 -32.91 13.26 16.52
N ALA A 273 -31.73 12.95 17.02
CA ALA A 273 -30.50 12.99 16.22
C ALA A 273 -30.37 11.77 15.30
N LEU A 274 -29.72 11.94 14.16
CA LEU A 274 -29.58 10.88 13.14
C LEU A 274 -28.75 9.70 13.68
N GLY A 275 -27.68 9.98 14.43
CA GLY A 275 -26.87 8.95 15.10
C GLY A 275 -27.61 8.19 16.21
N GLU A 276 -28.53 8.85 16.92
CA GLU A 276 -29.38 8.18 17.92
C GLU A 276 -30.30 7.15 17.25
N ILE A 277 -30.85 7.48 16.07
CA ILE A 277 -31.71 6.58 15.29
C ILE A 277 -30.90 5.45 14.66
N ARG A 278 -29.71 5.72 14.10
CA ARG A 278 -28.77 4.70 13.60
C ARG A 278 -28.39 3.68 14.68
N GLY A 279 -28.12 4.16 15.91
CA GLY A 279 -27.85 3.32 17.08
C GLY A 279 -29.10 2.74 17.77
N SER A 280 -30.20 2.52 17.05
CA SER A 280 -31.46 2.02 17.61
C SER A 280 -32.03 0.82 16.83
N SER A 281 -32.80 -0.03 17.53
CA SER A 281 -33.53 -1.16 16.94
C SER A 281 -34.60 -0.75 15.92
N VAL A 282 -34.92 0.55 15.80
CA VAL A 282 -35.88 1.06 14.81
C VAL A 282 -35.22 1.35 13.46
N PHE A 283 -33.88 1.38 13.37
CA PHE A 283 -33.16 1.84 12.18
C PHE A 283 -33.57 1.08 10.90
N GLU A 284 -33.57 -0.25 10.93
CA GLU A 284 -33.98 -1.10 9.80
C GLU A 284 -35.40 -0.79 9.29
N LYS A 285 -36.33 -0.45 10.21
CA LYS A 285 -37.73 -0.10 9.89
C LYS A 285 -37.88 1.33 9.38
N TRP A 286 -37.03 2.26 9.84
CA TRP A 286 -37.14 3.69 9.54
C TRP A 286 -36.25 4.15 8.38
N ARG A 287 -35.13 3.50 8.07
CA ARG A 287 -34.21 3.94 7.01
C ARG A 287 -34.85 4.02 5.62
N ASN A 288 -35.91 3.24 5.39
CA ASN A 288 -36.68 3.21 4.14
C ASN A 288 -37.82 4.26 4.09
N LYS A 289 -38.09 5.01 5.18
CA LYS A 289 -39.10 6.08 5.22
C LYS A 289 -38.50 7.43 4.79
N SER A 290 -39.27 8.23 4.04
CA SER A 290 -38.93 9.64 3.82
C SER A 290 -39.26 10.48 5.06
N PHE A 291 -38.29 11.21 5.60
CA PHE A 291 -38.46 12.11 6.76
C PHE A 291 -38.12 13.57 6.44
N ALA A 292 -38.62 14.49 7.28
CA ALA A 292 -38.16 15.87 7.31
C ALA A 292 -36.81 15.96 8.06
N LEU A 293 -35.74 16.21 7.31
CA LEU A 293 -34.35 16.20 7.75
C LEU A 293 -33.77 17.62 7.79
N GLY A 294 -33.02 17.95 8.84
CA GLY A 294 -32.55 19.32 9.04
C GLY A 294 -31.43 19.51 10.06
N LYS A 295 -30.88 20.74 10.08
CA LYS A 295 -30.01 21.24 11.16
C LYS A 295 -30.63 22.46 11.82
N LYS A 296 -30.54 22.54 13.15
CA LYS A 296 -30.98 23.67 13.99
C LYS A 296 -32.39 24.18 13.61
N PHE A 297 -33.35 23.25 13.63
CA PHE A 297 -34.78 23.46 13.36
C PHE A 297 -35.17 23.93 11.95
N LYS A 298 -34.24 23.94 10.99
CA LYS A 298 -34.55 24.11 9.57
C LYS A 298 -34.59 22.76 8.86
N PHE A 299 -35.80 22.27 8.64
CA PHE A 299 -36.07 20.98 8.00
C PHE A 299 -36.44 21.14 6.52
N SER A 300 -36.15 20.09 5.76
CA SER A 300 -36.52 19.90 4.36
C SER A 300 -36.74 18.41 4.12
N ARG A 301 -37.58 18.03 3.15
CA ARG A 301 -37.94 16.65 2.86
C ARG A 301 -37.80 16.39 1.36
N PHE A 302 -37.25 15.24 1.00
CA PHE A 302 -37.33 14.67 -0.34
C PHE A 302 -38.53 13.72 -0.40
N PHE A 303 -39.15 13.52 -1.57
CA PHE A 303 -40.29 12.60 -1.67
C PHE A 303 -39.88 11.14 -1.46
N SER A 304 -38.73 10.72 -2.00
CA SER A 304 -38.13 9.41 -1.72
C SER A 304 -37.31 9.38 -0.42
N SER A 305 -37.02 8.17 0.06
CA SER A 305 -36.04 7.83 1.11
C SER A 305 -34.66 7.43 0.55
N CYS A 306 -34.58 7.08 -0.73
CA CYS A 306 -33.33 6.84 -1.46
C CYS A 306 -33.00 7.99 -2.42
N VAL A 307 -31.77 7.98 -2.93
CA VAL A 307 -31.39 8.79 -4.10
C VAL A 307 -32.09 8.22 -5.33
N THR A 308 -32.87 9.06 -6.03
CA THR A 308 -33.54 8.71 -7.29
C THR A 308 -32.77 9.25 -8.50
N PRO A 309 -33.04 8.75 -9.72
CA PRO A 309 -32.37 9.24 -10.93
C PRO A 309 -32.57 10.75 -11.14
N GLU A 310 -33.72 11.31 -10.79
CA GLU A 310 -33.98 12.76 -10.87
C GLU A 310 -33.11 13.55 -9.89
N LEU A 311 -32.91 13.04 -8.66
CA LEU A 311 -32.01 13.68 -7.70
C LEU A 311 -30.55 13.57 -8.16
N ALA A 312 -30.13 12.42 -8.69
CA ALA A 312 -28.79 12.24 -9.23
C ALA A 312 -28.52 13.16 -10.44
N TYR A 313 -29.49 13.30 -11.35
CA TYR A 313 -29.45 14.27 -12.47
C TYR A 313 -29.32 15.71 -11.98
N LEU A 314 -30.09 16.12 -10.97
CA LEU A 314 -29.98 17.46 -10.38
C LEU A 314 -28.61 17.70 -9.73
N ILE A 315 -28.02 16.69 -9.07
CA ILE A 315 -26.68 16.78 -8.48
C ILE A 315 -25.62 16.92 -9.58
N GLY A 316 -25.68 16.09 -10.63
CA GLY A 316 -24.75 16.17 -11.78
C GLY A 316 -24.84 17.49 -12.54
N PHE A 317 -26.05 18.02 -12.75
CA PHE A 317 -26.23 19.33 -13.39
C PHE A 317 -25.67 20.48 -12.52
N VAL A 318 -25.83 20.40 -11.19
CA VAL A 318 -25.23 21.36 -10.25
C VAL A 318 -23.70 21.19 -10.17
N TYR A 319 -23.15 20.01 -10.46
CA TYR A 319 -21.71 19.78 -10.49
C TYR A 319 -21.03 20.43 -11.70
N GLY A 320 -21.70 20.47 -12.86
CA GLY A 320 -21.22 21.19 -14.05
C GLY A 320 -21.46 22.72 -14.01
N ASP A 321 -22.73 23.14 -14.05
CA ASP A 321 -23.12 24.56 -14.19
C ASP A 321 -23.44 25.27 -12.87
N GLY A 322 -23.37 24.56 -11.74
CA GLY A 322 -23.86 25.04 -10.45
C GLY A 322 -22.80 25.69 -9.56
N CYS A 323 -23.27 26.42 -8.55
CA CYS A 323 -22.45 26.94 -7.47
C CYS A 323 -23.11 26.61 -6.12
N VAL A 324 -22.43 25.81 -5.31
CA VAL A 324 -22.89 25.45 -3.95
C VAL A 324 -22.05 26.19 -2.92
N LYS A 325 -22.73 26.88 -2.00
CA LYS A 325 -22.12 27.54 -0.84
C LYS A 325 -22.76 27.00 0.44
N GLN A 326 -22.06 26.09 1.10
CA GLN A 326 -22.49 25.48 2.36
C GLN A 326 -21.87 26.21 3.55
N GLY A 327 -22.61 26.37 4.66
CA GLY A 327 -22.12 27.08 5.84
C GLY A 327 -22.95 26.83 7.10
N LYS A 328 -22.35 27.02 8.28
CA LYS A 328 -22.88 26.61 9.61
C LYS A 328 -24.28 27.13 10.01
N ARG A 329 -24.88 28.07 9.25
CA ARG A 329 -26.22 28.65 9.47
C ARG A 329 -27.05 28.87 8.19
N ARG A 330 -26.43 28.82 7.01
CA ARG A 330 -27.05 29.05 5.70
C ARG A 330 -26.28 28.24 4.67
N SER A 331 -27.01 27.46 3.87
CA SER A 331 -26.54 26.86 2.62
C SER A 331 -27.32 27.47 1.47
N ALA A 332 -26.69 27.60 0.30
CA ALA A 332 -27.33 28.05 -0.92
C ALA A 332 -26.76 27.29 -2.13
N VAL A 333 -27.66 26.76 -2.97
CA VAL A 333 -27.35 26.21 -4.29
C VAL A 333 -27.86 27.19 -5.33
N PHE A 334 -27.02 27.53 -6.30
CA PHE A 334 -27.35 28.39 -7.42
C PHE A 334 -27.08 27.66 -8.74
N ILE A 335 -27.96 27.84 -9.72
CA ILE A 335 -27.73 27.47 -11.12
C ILE A 335 -28.11 28.69 -11.96
N ILE A 336 -27.38 28.97 -13.05
CA ILE A 336 -27.71 30.00 -14.03
C ILE A 336 -27.60 29.37 -15.41
N GLN A 337 -28.73 29.20 -16.10
CA GLN A 337 -28.76 28.58 -17.44
C GLN A 337 -29.54 29.49 -18.41
N SER A 338 -29.13 29.56 -19.68
CA SER A 338 -29.76 30.45 -20.67
C SER A 338 -31.11 29.91 -21.12
N THR A 339 -32.07 30.81 -21.40
CA THR A 339 -33.38 30.47 -21.98
C THR A 339 -33.28 29.76 -23.33
N LYS A 340 -32.14 29.89 -24.03
CA LYS A 340 -31.83 29.15 -25.27
C LYS A 340 -31.77 27.63 -25.06
N HIS A 341 -31.54 27.17 -23.83
CA HIS A 341 -31.54 25.76 -23.44
C HIS A 341 -32.89 25.37 -22.79
N ALA A 342 -33.98 25.72 -23.48
CA ALA A 342 -35.35 25.57 -22.98
C ALA A 342 -35.72 24.10 -22.64
N ALA A 343 -35.23 23.13 -23.41
CA ALA A 343 -35.48 21.72 -23.16
C ALA A 343 -34.76 21.23 -21.89
N GLN A 344 -33.51 21.66 -21.66
CA GLN A 344 -32.77 21.40 -20.41
C GLN A 344 -33.47 22.07 -19.21
N LEU A 345 -33.96 23.30 -19.37
CA LEU A 345 -34.72 24.00 -18.33
C LEU A 345 -36.05 23.29 -17.99
N ASN A 346 -36.75 22.73 -18.97
CA ASN A 346 -37.94 21.93 -18.71
C ASN A 346 -37.61 20.62 -17.97
N ARG A 347 -36.55 19.92 -18.38
CA ARG A 347 -36.06 18.72 -17.69
C ARG A 347 -35.68 19.01 -16.22
N LEU A 348 -35.01 20.13 -15.96
CA LEU A 348 -34.73 20.60 -14.60
C LEU A 348 -36.01 20.84 -13.78
N ARG A 349 -37.05 21.43 -14.38
CA ARG A 349 -38.36 21.65 -13.71
C ARG A 349 -39.07 20.33 -13.37
N GLU A 350 -39.06 19.36 -14.29
CA GLU A 350 -39.60 18.02 -14.07
C GLU A 350 -38.91 17.31 -12.90
N CYS A 351 -37.57 17.21 -12.95
CA CYS A 351 -36.78 16.57 -11.91
C CYS A 351 -36.94 17.30 -10.56
N TRP A 352 -36.99 18.64 -10.55
CA TRP A 352 -37.22 19.41 -9.34
C TRP A 352 -38.61 19.16 -8.73
N GLN A 353 -39.65 19.13 -9.57
CA GLN A 353 -41.02 18.87 -9.14
C GLN A 353 -41.20 17.43 -8.62
N SER A 354 -40.49 16.45 -9.18
CA SER A 354 -40.45 15.06 -8.66
C SER A 354 -39.76 14.98 -7.30
N VAL A 355 -38.54 15.53 -7.19
CA VAL A 355 -37.68 15.41 -6.00
C VAL A 355 -38.22 16.20 -4.79
N PHE A 356 -38.78 17.40 -5.03
CA PHE A 356 -39.20 18.34 -3.97
C PHE A 356 -40.72 18.61 -3.91
N GLY A 357 -41.53 18.04 -4.81
CA GLY A 357 -42.99 18.24 -4.86
C GLY A 357 -43.46 19.69 -5.06
N SER A 358 -42.54 20.59 -5.41
CA SER A 358 -42.75 22.05 -5.40
C SER A 358 -42.14 22.67 -6.65
N LYS A 359 -42.73 23.77 -7.13
CA LYS A 359 -42.24 24.47 -8.33
C LYS A 359 -40.81 24.97 -8.11
N MET A 360 -39.98 24.82 -9.14
CA MET A 360 -38.57 25.22 -9.10
C MET A 360 -38.41 26.71 -8.75
N PRO A 361 -37.54 27.09 -7.80
CA PRO A 361 -37.37 28.47 -7.35
C PRO A 361 -36.51 29.27 -8.36
N GLU A 362 -37.12 29.58 -9.49
CA GLU A 362 -36.49 30.28 -10.62
C GLU A 362 -36.82 31.78 -10.67
N ARG A 363 -35.89 32.58 -11.23
CA ARG A 363 -36.06 34.00 -11.55
C ARG A 363 -35.36 34.34 -12.86
N THR A 364 -36.04 34.99 -13.78
CA THR A 364 -35.44 35.51 -15.02
C THR A 364 -34.43 36.62 -14.70
N ARG A 365 -33.31 36.63 -15.40
CA ARG A 365 -32.25 37.65 -15.31
C ARG A 365 -31.65 37.90 -16.69
N PHE A 366 -31.59 39.16 -17.09
CA PHE A 366 -30.82 39.58 -18.25
C PHE A 366 -29.31 39.52 -17.96
N SER A 367 -28.53 39.00 -18.92
CA SER A 367 -27.07 38.93 -18.83
C SER A 367 -26.43 39.52 -20.10
N GLN A 368 -25.30 40.21 -19.92
CA GLN A 368 -24.47 40.72 -21.01
C GLN A 368 -23.01 40.39 -20.70
N SER A 369 -22.37 39.66 -21.61
CA SER A 369 -20.99 39.20 -21.49
C SER A 369 -20.21 39.44 -22.79
N VAL A 370 -18.88 39.55 -22.72
CA VAL A 370 -18.04 39.74 -23.91
C VAL A 370 -17.36 38.42 -24.24
N ILE A 371 -17.82 37.77 -25.31
CA ILE A 371 -17.30 36.48 -25.77
C ILE A 371 -16.52 36.71 -27.06
N ARG A 372 -15.21 36.43 -27.05
CA ARG A 372 -14.28 36.65 -28.18
C ARG A 372 -14.40 38.06 -28.79
N GLY A 373 -14.44 39.08 -27.92
CA GLY A 373 -14.55 40.49 -28.32
C GLY A 373 -15.96 40.96 -28.73
N LYS A 374 -16.95 40.06 -28.85
CA LYS A 374 -18.34 40.44 -29.18
C LYS A 374 -19.20 40.48 -27.93
N ALA A 375 -19.98 41.56 -27.77
CA ALA A 375 -20.97 41.68 -26.69
C ALA A 375 -22.16 40.76 -26.97
N VAL A 376 -22.27 39.67 -26.21
CA VAL A 376 -23.39 38.73 -26.24
C VAL A 376 -24.38 39.11 -25.15
N LYS A 377 -25.61 39.40 -25.57
CA LYS A 377 -26.78 39.56 -24.70
C LYS A 377 -27.53 38.22 -24.64
N SER A 378 -27.93 37.80 -23.45
CA SER A 378 -28.65 36.54 -23.24
C SER A 378 -29.55 36.60 -22.02
N ASP A 379 -30.81 36.20 -22.19
CA ASP A 379 -31.69 35.91 -21.08
C ASP A 379 -31.29 34.60 -20.41
N CYS A 380 -31.29 34.63 -19.08
CA CYS A 380 -30.92 33.52 -18.23
C CYS A 380 -31.99 33.29 -17.16
N VAL A 381 -32.22 32.02 -16.84
CA VAL A 381 -32.99 31.61 -15.68
C VAL A 381 -32.01 31.36 -14.54
N ARG A 382 -32.14 32.10 -13.44
CA ARG A 382 -31.40 31.85 -12.20
C ARG A 382 -32.26 31.04 -11.25
N ILE A 383 -31.80 29.83 -10.92
CA ILE A 383 -32.40 28.97 -9.90
C ILE A 383 -31.64 29.23 -8.59
N GLN A 384 -32.37 29.36 -7.47
CA GLN A 384 -31.75 29.51 -6.15
C GLN A 384 -32.51 28.72 -5.08
N SER A 385 -31.86 27.75 -4.48
CA SER A 385 -32.39 26.98 -3.35
C SER A 385 -31.58 27.19 -2.09
N SER A 386 -32.25 27.33 -0.95
CA SER A 386 -31.66 27.39 0.40
C SER A 386 -31.78 26.05 1.16
N SER A 387 -32.15 24.96 0.46
CA SER A 387 -32.23 23.62 1.02
C SER A 387 -30.85 23.18 1.52
N HIS A 388 -30.74 22.97 2.84
CA HIS A 388 -29.51 22.46 3.43
C HIS A 388 -29.35 20.96 3.17
N LEU A 389 -30.47 20.23 3.03
CA LEU A 389 -30.48 18.80 2.72
C LEU A 389 -29.92 18.55 1.31
N PHE A 390 -30.39 19.30 0.31
CA PHE A 390 -29.88 19.19 -1.06
C PHE A 390 -28.39 19.58 -1.14
N ALA A 391 -27.99 20.66 -0.47
CA ALA A 391 -26.58 21.04 -0.39
C ALA A 391 -25.72 19.99 0.33
N ALA A 392 -26.26 19.25 1.30
CA ALA A 392 -25.52 18.20 2.01
C ALA A 392 -25.39 16.90 1.21
N VAL A 393 -26.46 16.43 0.56
CA VAL A 393 -26.38 15.24 -0.33
C VAL A 393 -25.51 15.55 -1.56
N TYR A 394 -25.58 16.77 -2.11
CA TYR A 394 -24.60 17.23 -3.09
C TYR A 394 -23.17 17.14 -2.55
N SER A 395 -22.90 17.74 -1.39
CA SER A 395 -21.56 17.71 -0.78
C SER A 395 -21.08 16.31 -0.43
N TYR A 396 -21.95 15.35 -0.11
CA TYR A 396 -21.57 13.96 0.08
C TYR A 396 -20.94 13.41 -1.21
N PHE A 397 -21.70 13.37 -2.31
CA PHE A 397 -21.22 12.83 -3.59
C PHE A 397 -20.06 13.61 -4.22
N THR A 398 -19.99 14.94 -4.05
CA THR A 398 -18.95 15.78 -4.67
C THR A 398 -17.77 16.14 -3.77
N SER A 399 -17.73 15.68 -2.51
CA SER A 399 -16.54 15.81 -1.66
C SER A 399 -15.56 14.66 -1.93
N LEU A 400 -14.39 14.71 -1.27
CA LEU A 400 -13.38 13.64 -1.27
C LEU A 400 -12.98 13.13 -2.68
N GLY A 401 -13.03 14.00 -3.69
CA GLY A 401 -12.62 13.66 -5.06
C GLY A 401 -13.62 12.78 -5.82
N LEU A 402 -14.93 12.94 -5.60
CA LEU A 402 -15.99 12.07 -6.14
C LEU A 402 -15.89 10.60 -5.67
N LYS A 403 -15.24 10.32 -4.53
CA LYS A 403 -15.09 8.96 -3.95
C LYS A 403 -16.40 8.16 -3.92
N HIS A 404 -17.47 8.81 -3.48
CA HIS A 404 -18.82 8.23 -3.33
C HIS A 404 -19.62 8.14 -4.66
N LEU A 405 -19.10 8.64 -5.79
CA LEU A 405 -19.78 8.55 -7.09
C LEU A 405 -19.89 7.09 -7.58
N LEU A 406 -18.87 6.28 -7.29
CA LEU A 406 -18.81 4.88 -7.72
C LEU A 406 -19.76 3.95 -6.93
N GLU A 407 -20.30 4.40 -5.79
CA GLU A 407 -21.33 3.70 -5.03
C GLU A 407 -22.73 3.76 -5.65
N LEU A 408 -22.98 4.71 -6.58
CA LEU A 408 -24.34 4.91 -7.10
C LEU A 408 -24.87 3.66 -7.81
N ASN A 409 -26.16 3.36 -7.63
CA ASN A 409 -26.82 2.36 -8.47
C ASN A 409 -26.73 2.75 -9.97
N GLU A 410 -26.85 1.79 -10.88
CA GLU A 410 -26.55 2.03 -12.30
C GLU A 410 -27.43 3.11 -12.95
N GLU A 411 -28.71 3.23 -12.56
CA GLU A 411 -29.60 4.29 -13.05
C GLU A 411 -29.24 5.68 -12.50
N ASN A 412 -28.97 5.78 -11.20
CA ASN A 412 -28.50 7.01 -10.57
C ASN A 412 -27.18 7.48 -11.20
N MET A 413 -26.26 6.56 -11.52
CA MET A 413 -25.01 6.88 -12.21
C MET A 413 -25.24 7.39 -13.63
N LYS A 414 -26.09 6.72 -14.43
CA LYS A 414 -26.49 7.19 -15.77
C LYS A 414 -27.13 8.58 -15.71
N ALA A 415 -27.98 8.83 -14.72
CA ALA A 415 -28.68 10.10 -14.56
C ALA A 415 -27.74 11.23 -14.05
N PHE A 416 -26.79 10.95 -13.15
CA PHE A 416 -25.74 11.90 -12.77
C PHE A 416 -24.89 12.30 -13.98
N ILE A 417 -24.42 11.32 -14.77
CA ILE A 417 -23.63 11.57 -15.98
C ILE A 417 -24.46 12.30 -17.04
N ALA A 418 -25.78 12.05 -17.13
CA ALA A 418 -26.72 12.82 -17.94
C ALA A 418 -26.82 14.29 -17.48
N GLY A 419 -26.80 14.57 -16.17
CA GLY A 419 -26.78 15.94 -15.63
C GLY A 419 -25.48 16.67 -15.95
N CYS A 420 -24.33 15.99 -15.82
CA CYS A 420 -23.02 16.50 -16.25
C CYS A 420 -22.95 16.69 -17.78
N MET A 421 -23.65 15.86 -18.56
CA MET A 421 -23.79 16.03 -20.00
C MET A 421 -24.62 17.28 -20.32
N ASP A 422 -25.83 17.40 -19.77
CA ASP A 422 -26.79 18.46 -20.13
C ASP A 422 -26.37 19.86 -19.65
N SER A 423 -25.51 19.96 -18.63
CA SER A 423 -24.84 21.19 -18.22
C SER A 423 -23.67 21.54 -19.17
N ASP A 424 -22.45 21.11 -18.88
CA ASP A 424 -21.23 21.53 -19.60
C ASP A 424 -20.69 20.49 -20.60
N GLY A 425 -21.22 19.26 -20.61
CA GLY A 425 -20.84 18.23 -21.59
C GLY A 425 -21.20 18.60 -23.05
N CYS A 426 -20.38 18.13 -24.00
CA CYS A 426 -20.53 18.43 -25.42
C CYS A 426 -20.32 17.19 -26.31
N ILE A 427 -21.33 16.83 -27.10
CA ILE A 427 -21.26 15.82 -28.17
C ILE A 427 -21.12 16.55 -29.52
N SER A 428 -20.15 16.16 -30.34
CA SER A 428 -19.82 16.84 -31.60
C SER A 428 -19.35 15.88 -32.70
N ASN A 429 -19.70 16.17 -33.94
CA ASN A 429 -19.20 15.45 -35.12
C ASN A 429 -18.05 16.24 -35.75
N LYS A 430 -16.81 15.74 -35.62
CA LYS A 430 -15.61 16.38 -36.15
C LYS A 430 -15.21 15.72 -37.48
N LYS A 431 -15.06 16.52 -38.54
CA LYS A 431 -14.50 16.05 -39.83
C LYS A 431 -13.00 15.84 -39.72
N GLY A 432 -12.47 14.84 -40.40
CA GLY A 432 -11.04 14.54 -40.53
C GLY A 432 -10.68 14.06 -41.93
N PHE A 433 -9.40 14.12 -42.29
CA PHE A 433 -8.92 13.77 -43.63
C PHE A 433 -7.77 12.75 -43.55
N ASN A 434 -7.95 11.58 -44.15
CA ASN A 434 -6.93 10.54 -44.13
C ASN A 434 -5.97 10.72 -45.32
N LYS A 435 -4.83 11.38 -45.06
CA LYS A 435 -3.76 11.62 -46.05
C LYS A 435 -3.26 10.35 -46.77
N LYS A 436 -3.29 9.18 -46.13
CA LYS A 436 -2.86 7.90 -46.76
C LYS A 436 -3.94 7.23 -47.61
N ALA A 437 -5.20 7.61 -47.47
CA ALA A 437 -6.33 7.00 -48.18
C ALA A 437 -7.10 7.97 -49.09
N ASN A 438 -6.67 9.23 -49.15
CA ASN A 438 -7.29 10.34 -49.88
C ASN A 438 -8.82 10.47 -49.66
N LYS A 439 -9.28 10.30 -48.42
CA LYS A 439 -10.70 10.28 -48.04
C LYS A 439 -11.00 11.11 -46.79
N GLU A 440 -12.06 11.90 -46.86
CA GLU A 440 -12.71 12.47 -45.67
C GLU A 440 -13.38 11.38 -44.84
N TYR A 441 -13.39 11.57 -43.53
CA TYR A 441 -14.12 10.78 -42.56
C TYR A 441 -14.72 11.68 -41.48
N VAL A 442 -15.74 11.20 -40.77
CA VAL A 442 -16.39 11.93 -39.67
C VAL A 442 -16.31 11.10 -38.40
N VAL A 443 -15.90 11.72 -37.29
CA VAL A 443 -15.81 11.09 -35.98
C VAL A 443 -16.76 11.80 -35.02
N SER A 444 -17.71 11.06 -34.46
CA SER A 444 -18.49 11.50 -33.30
C SER A 444 -17.60 11.45 -32.06
N HIS A 445 -17.58 12.53 -31.29
CA HIS A 445 -16.64 12.78 -30.21
C HIS A 445 -17.36 13.50 -29.07
N SER A 446 -17.08 13.12 -27.83
CA SER A 446 -17.62 13.75 -26.62
C SER A 446 -16.52 14.38 -25.75
N GLU A 447 -16.77 15.57 -25.20
CA GLU A 447 -15.89 16.27 -24.23
C GLU A 447 -16.70 16.69 -22.98
N PHE A 448 -16.08 16.64 -21.80
CA PHE A 448 -16.56 17.21 -20.53
C PHE A 448 -15.45 18.05 -19.87
N LEU A 449 -15.80 19.07 -19.08
CA LEU A 449 -14.89 20.09 -18.54
C LEU A 449 -15.12 20.37 -17.03
N LEU A 450 -15.51 19.33 -16.28
CA LEU A 450 -16.21 19.43 -14.98
C LEU A 450 -15.38 19.99 -13.81
N SER A 451 -14.09 19.66 -13.69
CA SER A 451 -13.28 20.06 -12.52
C SER A 451 -11.87 20.48 -12.89
N ALA A 452 -11.33 21.42 -12.12
CA ALA A 452 -9.92 21.82 -12.17
C ALA A 452 -9.00 20.88 -11.36
N LYS A 453 -9.56 19.95 -10.58
CA LYS A 453 -8.80 18.91 -9.87
C LYS A 453 -8.62 17.68 -10.74
N GLU A 454 -7.43 17.11 -10.73
CA GLU A 454 -7.12 15.87 -11.44
C GLU A 454 -7.85 14.66 -10.84
N GLU A 455 -7.86 14.53 -9.50
CA GLU A 455 -8.51 13.42 -8.78
C GLU A 455 -9.99 13.26 -9.13
N ASP A 456 -10.76 14.35 -9.11
CA ASP A 456 -12.16 14.39 -9.54
C ASP A 456 -12.35 13.84 -10.97
N ASN A 457 -11.49 14.25 -11.90
CA ASN A 457 -11.60 13.83 -13.30
C ASN A 457 -11.24 12.34 -13.48
N LEU A 458 -10.26 11.82 -12.72
CA LEU A 458 -9.91 10.40 -12.73
C LEU A 458 -11.02 9.53 -12.11
N ALA A 459 -11.68 10.01 -11.05
CA ALA A 459 -12.86 9.34 -10.50
C ALA A 459 -14.02 9.30 -11.50
N PHE A 460 -14.27 10.38 -12.24
CA PHE A 460 -15.27 10.42 -13.30
C PHE A 460 -14.91 9.49 -14.49
N LEU A 461 -13.61 9.30 -14.81
CA LEU A 461 -13.20 8.27 -15.78
C LEU A 461 -13.58 6.85 -15.33
N LEU A 462 -13.42 6.52 -14.03
CA LEU A 462 -13.86 5.22 -13.52
C LEU A 462 -15.38 5.07 -13.56
N ALA A 463 -16.14 6.15 -13.32
CA ALA A 463 -17.60 6.12 -13.49
C ALA A 463 -18.02 5.87 -14.95
N LEU A 464 -17.29 6.40 -15.94
CA LEU A 464 -17.53 6.09 -17.36
C LEU A 464 -17.24 4.61 -17.71
N ARG A 465 -16.28 3.96 -17.04
CA ARG A 465 -16.01 2.51 -17.20
C ARG A 465 -17.17 1.62 -16.72
N ARG A 466 -18.04 2.10 -15.83
CA ARG A 466 -19.31 1.42 -15.47
C ARG A 466 -20.41 1.58 -16.54
N LEU A 467 -20.22 2.42 -17.55
CA LEU A 467 -21.12 2.57 -18.72
C LEU A 467 -20.49 2.03 -20.02
N ASP A 468 -19.55 1.08 -19.93
CA ASP A 468 -18.81 0.48 -21.05
C ASP A 468 -18.13 1.51 -21.98
N CYS A 469 -17.72 2.65 -21.41
CA CYS A 469 -17.25 3.82 -22.15
C CYS A 469 -15.80 4.20 -21.80
N LEU A 470 -14.88 4.02 -22.75
CA LEU A 470 -13.49 4.47 -22.59
C LEU A 470 -13.35 5.99 -22.75
N GLY A 471 -13.18 6.70 -21.64
CA GLY A 471 -12.71 8.09 -21.61
C GLY A 471 -11.20 8.21 -21.44
N LYS A 472 -10.65 9.35 -21.89
CA LYS A 472 -9.28 9.80 -21.64
C LYS A 472 -9.31 11.17 -20.96
N TYR A 473 -8.54 11.35 -19.89
CA TYR A 473 -8.27 12.67 -19.33
C TYR A 473 -7.16 13.37 -20.14
N VAL A 474 -7.35 14.65 -20.39
CA VAL A 474 -6.36 15.53 -21.02
C VAL A 474 -6.14 16.70 -20.07
N PRO A 475 -4.96 16.81 -19.41
CA PRO A 475 -4.73 17.81 -18.39
C PRO A 475 -4.77 19.24 -18.92
N ALA A 476 -4.86 20.20 -17.99
CA ALA A 476 -4.75 21.62 -18.27
C ALA A 476 -3.44 21.94 -18.98
N THR A 477 -3.45 22.99 -19.81
CA THR A 477 -2.29 23.45 -20.59
C THR A 477 -2.18 24.96 -20.50
N ALA A 478 -1.06 25.56 -20.91
CA ALA A 478 -0.86 27.02 -20.85
C ALA A 478 -1.97 27.84 -21.56
N GLN A 479 -2.71 27.23 -22.48
CA GLN A 479 -3.86 27.82 -23.19
C GLN A 479 -5.23 27.44 -22.61
N SER A 480 -5.33 26.45 -21.72
CA SER A 480 -6.58 25.94 -21.14
C SER A 480 -6.43 25.71 -19.63
N LYS A 481 -7.06 26.57 -18.82
CA LYS A 481 -6.97 26.56 -17.35
C LYS A 481 -7.65 25.36 -16.65
N VAL A 482 -8.38 24.53 -17.40
CA VAL A 482 -9.10 23.35 -16.90
C VAL A 482 -8.69 22.14 -17.75
N GLY A 483 -8.54 20.98 -17.10
CA GLY A 483 -8.42 19.70 -17.79
C GLY A 483 -9.77 19.26 -18.36
N ARG A 484 -9.75 18.30 -19.28
CA ARG A 484 -10.97 17.82 -19.96
C ARG A 484 -10.98 16.32 -20.11
N ILE A 485 -12.15 15.73 -19.97
CA ILE A 485 -12.39 14.32 -20.25
C ILE A 485 -12.89 14.21 -21.69
N ARG A 486 -12.31 13.29 -22.45
CA ARG A 486 -12.49 13.16 -23.90
C ARG A 486 -12.78 11.72 -24.28
N ILE A 487 -13.80 11.52 -25.12
CA ILE A 487 -14.19 10.22 -25.67
C ILE A 487 -14.18 10.34 -27.19
N THR A 488 -13.32 9.59 -27.87
CA THR A 488 -13.03 9.70 -29.32
C THR A 488 -13.46 8.49 -30.15
N SER A 489 -13.66 7.34 -29.51
CA SER A 489 -14.11 6.12 -30.18
C SER A 489 -15.61 6.17 -30.38
N ARG A 490 -16.08 5.89 -31.61
CA ARG A 490 -17.52 5.80 -31.90
C ARG A 490 -18.23 4.78 -31.00
N GLU A 491 -17.59 3.65 -30.74
CA GLU A 491 -18.19 2.53 -30.00
C GLU A 491 -18.32 2.84 -28.50
N ASP A 492 -17.51 3.76 -27.97
CA ASP A 492 -17.63 4.30 -26.61
C ASP A 492 -18.56 5.53 -26.54
N VAL A 493 -18.58 6.39 -27.57
CA VAL A 493 -19.55 7.49 -27.67
C VAL A 493 -20.98 6.96 -27.83
N SER A 494 -21.21 5.88 -28.59
CA SER A 494 -22.52 5.23 -28.67
C SER A 494 -22.92 4.67 -27.31
N ALA A 495 -22.05 3.87 -26.67
CA ALA A 495 -22.32 3.30 -25.34
C ALA A 495 -22.72 4.38 -24.32
N LEU A 496 -21.99 5.49 -24.26
CA LEU A 496 -22.35 6.63 -23.42
C LEU A 496 -23.72 7.22 -23.80
N VAL A 497 -23.93 7.57 -25.07
CA VAL A 497 -25.17 8.21 -25.54
C VAL A 497 -26.37 7.31 -25.28
N ASP A 498 -26.29 6.04 -25.66
CA ASP A 498 -27.36 5.07 -25.51
C ASP A 498 -27.67 4.78 -24.02
N ALA A 499 -26.66 4.77 -23.14
CA ALA A 499 -26.85 4.61 -21.69
C ALA A 499 -27.49 5.83 -21.00
N ILE A 500 -27.17 7.06 -21.41
CA ILE A 500 -27.69 8.28 -20.77
C ILE A 500 -28.94 8.87 -21.48
N LYS A 501 -29.31 8.33 -22.65
CA LYS A 501 -30.47 8.73 -23.47
C LYS A 501 -31.80 8.86 -22.72
N PRO A 502 -32.14 8.01 -21.72
CA PRO A 502 -33.40 8.15 -20.98
C PRO A 502 -33.46 9.40 -20.08
N TYR A 503 -32.31 9.98 -19.73
CA TYR A 503 -32.22 11.07 -18.76
C TYR A 503 -31.72 12.39 -19.37
N SER A 504 -30.85 12.34 -20.40
CA SER A 504 -30.20 13.52 -21.02
C SER A 504 -30.94 14.05 -22.26
N VAL A 505 -31.17 15.35 -22.26
CA VAL A 505 -31.70 16.13 -23.40
C VAL A 505 -30.68 16.22 -24.53
N LYS A 506 -29.40 16.44 -24.24
CA LYS A 506 -28.35 16.51 -25.28
C LYS A 506 -28.12 15.15 -25.95
N ALA A 507 -28.16 14.04 -25.20
CA ALA A 507 -27.96 12.70 -25.75
C ALA A 507 -29.16 12.21 -26.56
N SER A 508 -30.40 12.47 -26.11
CA SER A 508 -31.61 12.15 -26.89
C SER A 508 -31.71 12.95 -28.21
N GLN A 509 -31.08 14.13 -28.27
CA GLN A 509 -30.95 14.96 -29.49
C GLN A 509 -29.66 14.70 -30.30
N ALA A 510 -28.78 13.78 -29.87
CA ALA A 510 -27.47 13.59 -30.49
C ALA A 510 -27.53 12.75 -31.78
N PHE A 511 -27.14 13.34 -32.91
CA PHE A 511 -26.92 12.61 -34.16
C PHE A 511 -25.48 12.08 -34.25
N LEU A 512 -25.31 10.76 -34.26
CA LEU A 512 -24.01 10.10 -34.46
C LEU A 512 -23.77 9.82 -35.95
N ALA A 513 -22.56 10.08 -36.45
CA ALA A 513 -22.25 10.03 -37.88
C ALA A 513 -22.32 8.60 -38.46
N VAL A 514 -22.59 8.44 -39.75
CA VAL A 514 -22.68 7.13 -40.44
C VAL A 514 -21.28 6.50 -40.64
N LYS A 515 -21.17 5.17 -40.75
CA LYS A 515 -19.91 4.39 -40.66
C LYS A 515 -19.09 4.39 -41.96
N ASN A 516 -18.72 5.59 -42.44
CA ASN A 516 -18.07 5.78 -43.74
C ASN A 516 -16.59 5.34 -43.78
N THR A 517 -15.90 5.18 -42.63
CA THR A 517 -14.52 4.69 -42.57
C THR A 517 -14.21 4.02 -41.23
N ALA A 518 -13.42 2.95 -41.25
CA ALA A 518 -12.98 2.23 -40.05
C ALA A 518 -11.80 2.93 -39.34
N VAL A 519 -12.08 4.09 -38.73
CA VAL A 519 -11.16 4.72 -37.76
C VAL A 519 -11.15 3.86 -36.49
N ARG A 520 -9.96 3.57 -35.96
CA ARG A 520 -9.77 2.72 -34.78
C ARG A 520 -9.86 3.57 -33.50
N GLY A 521 -10.70 3.14 -32.55
CA GLY A 521 -10.63 3.60 -31.16
C GLY A 521 -9.60 2.80 -30.35
N ALA A 522 -9.10 3.34 -29.25
CA ALA A 522 -8.15 2.66 -28.36
C ALA A 522 -8.74 1.37 -27.75
N SER A 523 -10.01 1.44 -27.32
CA SER A 523 -10.86 0.31 -26.92
C SER A 523 -11.01 -0.79 -27.98
N GLY A 524 -10.70 -0.50 -29.24
CA GLY A 524 -10.75 -1.48 -30.33
C GLY A 524 -9.47 -2.30 -30.52
N VAL A 525 -8.36 -1.93 -29.86
CA VAL A 525 -7.03 -2.57 -30.01
C VAL A 525 -6.92 -3.83 -29.14
N ILE A 526 -6.19 -4.83 -29.62
CA ILE A 526 -5.98 -6.15 -28.98
C ILE A 526 -4.50 -6.58 -29.09
N PRO A 527 -4.03 -7.50 -28.21
CA PRO A 527 -2.64 -7.95 -28.14
C PRO A 527 -2.06 -8.49 -29.45
N SER A 528 -0.76 -8.29 -29.68
CA SER A 528 -0.11 -8.69 -30.92
C SER A 528 0.22 -10.18 -30.98
N ALA A 529 1.00 -10.69 -30.02
CA ALA A 529 1.55 -12.04 -30.09
C ALA A 529 0.48 -13.17 -30.05
N PRO A 530 -0.58 -13.10 -29.21
CA PRO A 530 -1.67 -14.08 -29.24
C PRO A 530 -2.37 -14.15 -30.60
N VAL A 531 -2.60 -13.01 -31.26
CA VAL A 531 -3.27 -13.00 -32.57
C VAL A 531 -2.29 -13.30 -33.71
N ALA A 532 -1.00 -13.03 -33.56
CA ALA A 532 0.02 -13.49 -34.50
C ALA A 532 0.11 -15.04 -34.53
N GLU A 533 -0.04 -15.70 -33.38
CA GLU A 533 -0.16 -17.17 -33.29
C GLU A 533 -1.43 -17.66 -34.01
N ILE A 534 -2.60 -17.10 -33.65
CA ILE A 534 -3.88 -17.43 -34.29
C ILE A 534 -3.84 -17.18 -35.81
N ALA A 535 -3.22 -16.09 -36.27
CA ALA A 535 -3.04 -15.79 -37.68
C ALA A 535 -2.07 -16.77 -38.37
N ARG A 536 -1.03 -17.26 -37.68
CA ARG A 536 -0.15 -18.34 -38.15
C ARG A 536 -0.87 -19.68 -38.27
N GLN A 537 -1.88 -19.95 -37.45
CA GLN A 537 -2.73 -21.13 -37.56
C GLN A 537 -3.76 -20.99 -38.69
N ILE A 538 -4.49 -19.86 -38.75
CA ILE A 538 -5.43 -19.56 -39.85
C ILE A 538 -4.71 -19.55 -41.21
N ALA A 539 -3.46 -19.09 -41.29
CA ALA A 539 -2.65 -19.14 -42.51
C ALA A 539 -2.16 -20.53 -42.93
N LYS A 540 -2.39 -21.58 -42.13
CA LYS A 540 -2.23 -23.00 -42.55
C LYS A 540 -3.51 -23.58 -43.16
N LEU A 541 -4.67 -22.94 -42.92
CA LEU A 541 -5.93 -23.29 -43.58
C LEU A 541 -5.89 -22.80 -45.03
N ASN A 542 -6.65 -23.47 -45.91
CA ASN A 542 -6.56 -23.34 -47.37
C ASN A 542 -6.46 -21.89 -47.87
N THR A 543 -5.24 -21.51 -48.29
CA THR A 543 -4.84 -20.15 -48.66
C THR A 543 -5.70 -19.55 -49.77
N SER A 544 -6.13 -20.35 -50.75
CA SER A 544 -6.95 -19.87 -51.87
C SER A 544 -8.26 -19.25 -51.40
N LYS A 545 -8.94 -19.87 -50.43
CA LYS A 545 -10.20 -19.36 -49.86
C LYS A 545 -10.01 -18.06 -49.04
N LEU A 546 -8.82 -17.85 -48.47
CA LEU A 546 -8.46 -16.58 -47.80
C LEU A 546 -8.17 -15.46 -48.80
N VAL A 547 -7.66 -15.80 -50.00
CA VAL A 547 -7.44 -14.86 -51.10
C VAL A 547 -8.77 -14.47 -51.75
N GLU A 548 -9.65 -15.44 -52.06
CA GLU A 548 -10.99 -15.22 -52.62
C GLU A 548 -11.83 -14.20 -51.83
N ARG A 549 -11.73 -14.21 -50.49
CA ARG A 549 -12.46 -13.27 -49.61
C ARG A 549 -11.67 -12.00 -49.24
N GLY A 550 -10.49 -11.78 -49.84
CA GLY A 550 -9.66 -10.59 -49.57
C GLY A 550 -9.17 -10.49 -48.11
N LEU A 551 -9.08 -11.62 -47.40
CA LEU A 551 -8.60 -11.70 -46.02
C LEU A 551 -7.11 -11.98 -45.92
N TRP A 552 -6.53 -12.67 -46.91
CA TRP A 552 -5.13 -13.11 -46.91
C TRP A 552 -4.12 -12.02 -46.52
N SER A 553 -4.20 -10.83 -47.12
CA SER A 553 -3.30 -9.72 -46.81
C SER A 553 -3.37 -9.29 -45.34
N ARG A 554 -4.53 -9.40 -44.67
CA ARG A 554 -4.69 -9.08 -43.25
C ARG A 554 -4.16 -10.20 -42.37
N THR A 555 -4.43 -11.47 -42.72
CA THR A 555 -3.83 -12.63 -42.04
C THR A 555 -2.30 -12.55 -42.11
N TRP A 556 -1.74 -12.09 -43.24
CA TRP A 556 -0.31 -11.85 -43.40
C TRP A 556 0.19 -10.65 -42.57
N GLU A 557 -0.48 -9.50 -42.62
CA GLU A 557 -0.16 -8.31 -41.78
C GLU A 557 -0.07 -8.69 -40.29
N TYR A 558 -0.99 -9.54 -39.82
CA TYR A 558 -1.08 -10.01 -38.43
C TYR A 558 -0.04 -11.10 -38.10
N ARG A 559 0.20 -12.06 -39.00
CA ARG A 559 1.25 -13.09 -38.85
C ARG A 559 2.65 -12.49 -38.65
N HIS A 560 2.91 -11.33 -39.25
CA HIS A 560 4.19 -10.62 -39.19
C HIS A 560 4.19 -9.40 -38.26
N GLU A 561 3.12 -9.19 -37.46
CA GLU A 561 2.96 -8.10 -36.47
C GLU A 561 3.14 -6.66 -37.01
N THR A 562 3.21 -6.50 -38.35
CA THR A 562 3.42 -5.24 -39.10
C THR A 562 2.38 -4.14 -38.84
N ARG A 563 1.29 -4.46 -38.16
CA ARG A 563 0.15 -3.56 -37.94
C ARG A 563 -0.57 -3.89 -36.64
N PRO A 564 -0.83 -2.91 -35.75
CA PRO A 564 -1.61 -3.16 -34.54
C PRO A 564 -2.99 -3.71 -34.91
N LEU A 565 -3.50 -4.62 -34.10
CA LEU A 565 -4.70 -5.39 -34.39
C LEU A 565 -5.99 -4.65 -33.97
N SER A 566 -7.14 -5.23 -34.32
CA SER A 566 -8.44 -4.64 -33.99
C SER A 566 -9.56 -5.68 -33.91
N ARG A 567 -10.34 -5.67 -32.81
CA ARG A 567 -11.45 -6.63 -32.52
C ARG A 567 -12.34 -6.90 -33.75
N SER A 568 -12.80 -5.84 -34.41
CA SER A 568 -13.71 -5.90 -35.57
C SER A 568 -13.14 -6.55 -36.85
N ASN A 569 -11.83 -6.79 -36.93
CA ASN A 569 -11.22 -7.61 -37.99
C ASN A 569 -11.00 -9.06 -37.54
N LEU A 570 -10.61 -9.28 -36.28
CA LEU A 570 -10.47 -10.64 -35.72
C LEU A 570 -11.82 -11.38 -35.71
N ALA A 571 -12.92 -10.70 -35.38
CA ALA A 571 -14.27 -11.25 -35.45
C ALA A 571 -14.61 -11.79 -36.86
N LYS A 572 -14.24 -11.05 -37.92
CA LYS A 572 -14.46 -11.47 -39.32
C LYS A 572 -13.58 -12.64 -39.75
N MET A 573 -12.41 -12.79 -39.14
CA MET A 573 -11.56 -13.97 -39.34
C MET A 573 -12.13 -15.18 -38.60
N LEU A 574 -12.70 -14.99 -37.41
CA LEU A 574 -13.44 -16.04 -36.68
C LEU A 574 -14.66 -16.52 -37.47
N GLU A 575 -15.55 -15.61 -37.92
CA GLU A 575 -16.74 -15.94 -38.71
C GLU A 575 -16.41 -16.82 -39.93
N PHE A 576 -15.25 -16.60 -40.55
CA PHE A 576 -14.77 -17.39 -41.68
C PHE A 576 -14.14 -18.73 -41.28
N ALA A 577 -13.37 -18.78 -40.19
CA ALA A 577 -12.57 -19.94 -39.81
C ALA A 577 -13.23 -20.86 -38.75
N LYS A 578 -14.39 -20.48 -38.18
CA LYS A 578 -15.04 -21.16 -37.05
C LYS A 578 -15.30 -22.67 -37.25
N THR A 579 -15.49 -23.13 -38.49
CA THR A 579 -15.72 -24.55 -38.83
C THR A 579 -14.45 -25.32 -39.19
N SER A 580 -13.27 -24.70 -39.08
CA SER A 580 -11.97 -25.29 -39.45
C SER A 580 -10.86 -25.00 -38.44
N LEU A 581 -11.21 -24.43 -37.29
CA LEU A 581 -10.35 -24.25 -36.12
C LEU A 581 -10.78 -25.24 -35.03
N ASP A 582 -9.84 -25.61 -34.16
CA ASP A 582 -10.13 -26.34 -32.94
C ASP A 582 -10.91 -25.48 -31.93
N GLU A 583 -11.68 -26.15 -31.06
CA GLU A 583 -12.54 -25.46 -30.10
C GLU A 583 -11.75 -24.58 -29.12
N ALA A 584 -10.55 -25.00 -28.70
CA ALA A 584 -9.71 -24.22 -27.79
C ALA A 584 -9.19 -22.93 -28.44
N THR A 585 -8.85 -22.94 -29.73
CA THR A 585 -8.51 -21.73 -30.49
C THR A 585 -9.73 -20.84 -30.71
N VAL A 586 -10.91 -21.40 -30.99
CA VAL A 586 -12.18 -20.64 -31.05
C VAL A 586 -12.48 -19.95 -29.72
N GLN A 587 -12.32 -20.65 -28.59
CA GLN A 587 -12.46 -20.07 -27.25
C GLN A 587 -11.44 -18.94 -27.02
N LYS A 588 -10.14 -19.15 -27.29
CA LYS A 588 -9.11 -18.09 -27.18
C LYS A 588 -9.43 -16.84 -28.01
N ILE A 589 -9.98 -17.01 -29.22
CA ILE A 589 -10.41 -15.87 -30.05
C ILE A 589 -11.58 -15.14 -29.39
N ASN A 590 -12.56 -15.84 -28.83
CA ASN A 590 -13.68 -15.22 -28.11
C ASN A 590 -13.19 -14.41 -26.90
N CYS A 591 -12.25 -14.94 -26.10
CA CYS A 591 -11.63 -14.21 -24.99
C CYS A 591 -10.94 -12.92 -25.46
N LEU A 592 -10.17 -12.97 -26.56
CA LEU A 592 -9.53 -11.78 -27.13
C LEU A 592 -10.52 -10.76 -27.71
N LEU A 593 -11.72 -11.21 -28.11
CA LEU A 593 -12.81 -10.35 -28.58
C LEU A 593 -13.63 -9.71 -27.44
N ALA A 594 -13.53 -10.20 -26.20
CA ALA A 594 -14.19 -9.62 -25.03
C ALA A 594 -13.90 -8.11 -24.91
N ARG A 595 -14.91 -7.32 -24.49
CA ARG A 595 -14.82 -5.85 -24.37
C ARG A 595 -14.51 -5.39 -22.93
N ASP A 596 -14.22 -6.31 -22.03
CA ASP A 596 -14.02 -5.99 -20.61
C ASP A 596 -12.63 -5.42 -20.31
N TYR A 597 -11.68 -5.58 -21.23
CA TYR A 597 -10.32 -5.06 -21.14
C TYR A 597 -9.97 -4.12 -22.30
N PHE A 598 -9.07 -3.19 -22.06
CA PHE A 598 -8.39 -2.41 -23.10
C PHE A 598 -6.87 -2.41 -22.89
N LEU A 599 -6.14 -2.01 -23.92
CA LEU A 599 -4.70 -1.78 -23.86
C LEU A 599 -4.45 -0.30 -23.63
N ASP A 600 -3.95 0.04 -22.45
CA ASP A 600 -3.56 1.40 -22.11
C ASP A 600 -2.10 1.62 -22.45
N LYS A 601 -1.77 2.74 -23.10
CA LYS A 601 -0.42 2.98 -23.60
C LYS A 601 0.40 3.74 -22.57
N ILE A 602 1.61 3.28 -22.29
CA ILE A 602 2.57 4.01 -21.45
C ILE A 602 3.10 5.20 -22.26
N THR A 603 2.82 6.41 -21.74
CA THR A 603 3.23 7.68 -22.38
C THR A 603 4.49 8.25 -21.78
N ARG A 604 4.79 7.91 -20.52
CA ARG A 604 6.01 8.29 -19.82
C ARG A 604 6.44 7.23 -18.83
N VAL A 605 7.75 7.00 -18.72
CA VAL A 605 8.36 6.18 -17.67
C VAL A 605 9.30 7.05 -16.86
N SER A 606 9.20 7.00 -15.53
CA SER A 606 10.11 7.72 -14.64
C SER A 606 10.41 6.92 -13.38
N GLN A 607 11.54 7.22 -12.75
CA GLN A 607 11.95 6.61 -11.49
C GLN A 607 11.90 7.67 -10.40
N GLU A 608 11.03 7.48 -9.40
CA GLU A 608 10.90 8.38 -8.25
C GLU A 608 11.59 7.71 -7.05
N ASP A 609 12.63 8.36 -6.50
CA ASP A 609 13.23 7.93 -5.23
C ASP A 609 12.21 8.12 -4.11
N TYR A 610 11.86 7.02 -3.45
CA TYR A 610 10.70 6.93 -2.58
C TYR A 610 11.04 6.08 -1.35
N ASP A 611 10.45 6.44 -0.23
CA ASP A 611 10.66 5.77 1.05
C ASP A 611 9.30 5.47 1.67
N GLY A 612 8.94 4.19 1.63
CA GLY A 612 7.54 3.77 1.70
C GLY A 612 7.26 2.32 2.08
N TYR A 613 6.52 2.07 3.16
CA TYR A 613 5.48 1.04 3.17
C TYR A 613 4.72 1.08 1.84
N VAL A 614 4.96 0.05 1.02
CA VAL A 614 4.09 -0.30 -0.10
C VAL A 614 3.12 -1.36 0.37
N TYR A 615 1.94 -1.30 -0.20
CA TYR A 615 0.80 -2.14 0.17
C TYR A 615 0.50 -3.08 -0.98
N ASP A 616 -0.07 -4.22 -0.65
CA ASP A 616 -0.47 -5.25 -1.59
C ASP A 616 -1.77 -5.90 -1.12
N LEU A 617 -2.66 -6.25 -2.05
CA LEU A 617 -3.94 -6.88 -1.74
C LEU A 617 -3.91 -8.35 -2.15
N TYR A 618 -4.16 -9.24 -1.19
CA TYR A 618 -4.33 -10.65 -1.47
C TYR A 618 -5.75 -10.92 -1.96
N VAL A 619 -5.86 -11.01 -3.29
CA VAL A 619 -7.05 -11.40 -4.03
C VAL A 619 -6.97 -12.88 -4.41
N PRO A 620 -7.68 -13.80 -3.73
CA PRO A 620 -7.70 -15.22 -4.09
C PRO A 620 -8.36 -15.46 -5.47
N LYS A 621 -8.03 -16.60 -6.08
CA LYS A 621 -8.50 -17.06 -7.41
C LYS A 621 -7.97 -16.29 -8.62
N SER A 622 -8.07 -14.95 -8.63
CA SER A 622 -7.66 -14.14 -9.79
C SER A 622 -6.23 -13.60 -9.70
N HIS A 623 -5.69 -13.44 -8.48
CA HIS A 623 -4.32 -12.99 -8.21
C HIS A 623 -3.98 -11.59 -8.78
N ASN A 624 -5.00 -10.76 -9.08
CA ASN A 624 -4.83 -9.41 -9.60
C ASN A 624 -5.94 -8.45 -9.16
N PHE A 625 -5.67 -7.14 -9.16
CA PHE A 625 -6.63 -6.08 -8.87
C PHE A 625 -6.36 -4.80 -9.68
N LEU A 626 -7.29 -3.84 -9.64
CA LEU A 626 -7.15 -2.52 -10.24
C LEU A 626 -6.53 -1.51 -9.24
N ALA A 627 -5.33 -1.03 -9.52
CA ALA A 627 -4.64 0.03 -8.76
C ALA A 627 -4.36 1.23 -9.67
N ASP A 628 -4.60 2.45 -9.19
CA ASP A 628 -4.53 3.70 -9.97
C ASP A 628 -5.03 3.57 -11.43
N GLY A 629 -6.16 2.88 -11.63
CA GLY A 629 -6.80 2.71 -12.95
C GLY A 629 -6.15 1.71 -13.92
N VAL A 630 -5.17 0.92 -13.48
CA VAL A 630 -4.43 -0.10 -14.26
C VAL A 630 -4.41 -1.44 -13.52
N LEU A 631 -4.25 -2.56 -14.24
CA LEU A 631 -4.27 -3.91 -13.66
C LEU A 631 -2.90 -4.30 -13.07
N VAL A 632 -2.87 -4.78 -11.83
CA VAL A 632 -1.66 -5.19 -11.11
C VAL A 632 -1.81 -6.56 -10.45
N HIS A 633 -0.70 -7.29 -10.26
CA HIS A 633 -0.68 -8.62 -9.64
C HIS A 633 -0.41 -8.57 -8.12
N ASN A 634 -0.99 -9.51 -7.36
CA ASN A 634 -0.68 -9.68 -5.93
C ASN A 634 0.84 -9.96 -5.72
N CYS A 635 1.45 -9.33 -4.72
CA CYS A 635 2.87 -9.45 -4.36
C CYS A 635 3.06 -9.88 -2.89
N VAL A 636 2.78 -11.16 -2.63
CA VAL A 636 3.08 -11.84 -1.36
C VAL A 636 4.38 -12.64 -1.49
N ASP A 637 5.50 -12.10 -0.97
CA ASP A 637 6.82 -12.79 -0.90
C ASP A 637 7.06 -13.37 0.50
N GLU A 638 7.55 -14.61 0.63
CA GLU A 638 7.81 -15.30 1.92
C GLU A 638 9.26 -15.16 2.46
N LEU A 639 9.47 -15.09 3.79
CA LEU A 639 10.80 -14.88 4.46
C LEU A 639 11.42 -16.21 4.85
N ASP A 640 10.51 -17.08 5.25
CA ASP A 640 10.57 -18.53 5.15
C ASP A 640 10.90 -19.00 3.71
N LYS A 641 10.88 -18.09 2.71
CA LYS A 641 11.44 -18.27 1.35
C LYS A 641 12.31 -17.08 0.88
N MET A 642 13.16 -16.54 1.75
CA MET A 642 14.45 -16.04 1.26
C MET A 642 15.32 -17.27 0.97
N ASP A 643 15.79 -17.42 -0.27
CA ASP A 643 16.75 -18.47 -0.64
C ASP A 643 18.00 -18.36 0.25
N ASP A 644 18.59 -19.51 0.63
CA ASP A 644 19.73 -19.50 1.55
C ASP A 644 20.99 -18.82 0.96
N GLU A 645 21.10 -18.70 -0.38
CA GLU A 645 22.09 -17.82 -1.03
C GLU A 645 21.98 -16.37 -0.52
N ASP A 646 20.77 -15.80 -0.52
CA ASP A 646 20.51 -14.41 -0.15
C ASP A 646 20.77 -14.15 1.34
N ARG A 647 20.39 -15.13 2.17
CA ARG A 647 20.66 -15.14 3.60
C ARG A 647 22.17 -15.19 3.88
N SER A 648 22.92 -15.96 3.10
CA SER A 648 24.39 -16.05 3.22
C SER A 648 25.10 -14.73 2.86
N ALA A 649 24.63 -14.03 1.81
CA ALA A 649 25.22 -12.76 1.38
C ALA A 649 25.09 -11.65 2.44
N LEU A 650 23.97 -11.62 3.16
CA LEU A 650 23.76 -10.68 4.28
C LEU A 650 24.58 -11.04 5.52
N HIS A 651 24.72 -12.33 5.82
CA HIS A 651 25.65 -12.80 6.85
C HIS A 651 27.09 -12.38 6.50
N GLN A 652 27.52 -12.50 5.23
CA GLN A 652 28.84 -12.05 4.78
C GLN A 652 29.02 -10.54 4.95
N ALA A 653 28.06 -9.74 4.46
CA ALA A 653 28.14 -8.28 4.42
C ALA A 653 28.23 -7.61 5.81
N MET A 654 27.56 -8.18 6.83
CA MET A 654 27.58 -7.68 8.22
C MET A 654 28.75 -8.24 9.05
N GLU A 655 29.29 -9.40 8.68
CA GLU A 655 30.36 -10.11 9.40
C GLU A 655 31.75 -9.69 8.88
N GLN A 656 32.00 -9.95 7.61
CA GLN A 656 33.30 -9.78 6.95
C GLN A 656 33.49 -8.35 6.38
N GLN A 657 32.42 -7.54 6.35
CA GLN A 657 32.36 -6.24 5.63
C GLN A 657 32.78 -6.35 4.15
N ILE A 658 32.52 -7.51 3.54
CA ILE A 658 32.79 -7.86 2.16
C ILE A 658 31.57 -8.61 1.60
N VAL A 659 31.29 -8.39 0.32
CA VAL A 659 30.35 -9.17 -0.50
C VAL A 659 31.15 -9.74 -1.66
N SER A 660 31.22 -11.06 -1.79
CA SER A 660 31.77 -11.72 -2.98
C SER A 660 30.68 -12.02 -4.00
N VAL A 661 30.76 -11.40 -5.18
CA VAL A 661 29.87 -11.68 -6.32
C VAL A 661 30.64 -12.50 -7.35
N ALA A 662 30.20 -13.74 -7.56
CA ALA A 662 30.67 -14.64 -8.60
C ALA A 662 29.50 -15.00 -9.54
N LYS A 663 29.15 -14.08 -10.46
CA LYS A 663 28.04 -14.27 -11.42
C LYS A 663 28.46 -13.79 -12.81
N ALA A 664 27.94 -14.44 -13.85
CA ALA A 664 28.23 -14.17 -15.27
C ALA A 664 29.73 -14.14 -15.66
N GLY A 665 30.54 -15.02 -15.06
CA GLY A 665 31.99 -15.12 -15.34
C GLY A 665 32.86 -14.07 -14.63
N MET A 666 32.26 -13.06 -14.00
CA MET A 666 32.99 -12.11 -13.16
C MET A 666 33.04 -12.59 -11.70
N ILE A 667 34.25 -12.66 -11.15
CA ILE A 667 34.50 -12.91 -9.72
C ILE A 667 35.05 -11.61 -9.13
N THR A 668 34.27 -10.97 -8.26
CA THR A 668 34.61 -9.66 -7.67
C THR A 668 34.24 -9.59 -6.20
N GLN A 669 34.90 -8.71 -5.45
CA GLN A 669 34.62 -8.47 -4.03
C GLN A 669 34.37 -6.99 -3.78
N PHE A 670 33.17 -6.68 -3.30
CA PHE A 670 32.76 -5.34 -2.90
C PHE A 670 32.90 -5.17 -1.39
N GLN A 671 33.27 -3.98 -0.93
CA GLN A 671 33.48 -3.72 0.50
C GLN A 671 32.28 -3.01 1.11
N THR A 672 31.66 -3.62 2.12
CA THR A 672 30.47 -3.14 2.83
C THR A 672 30.83 -2.61 4.22
N ARG A 673 31.72 -1.60 4.28
CA ARG A 673 32.20 -1.02 5.55
C ARG A 673 31.16 -0.06 6.15
N THR A 674 29.99 -0.56 6.50
CA THR A 674 28.83 0.24 6.92
C THR A 674 28.43 -0.01 8.36
N SER A 675 27.94 1.02 9.05
CA SER A 675 27.21 0.87 10.31
C SER A 675 25.72 0.64 10.04
N VAL A 676 25.18 -0.49 10.50
CA VAL A 676 23.74 -0.77 10.39
C VAL A 676 23.02 -0.18 11.60
N LEU A 677 22.10 0.77 11.37
CA LEU A 677 21.15 1.25 12.36
C LEU A 677 19.75 0.82 11.94
N ALA A 678 19.24 -0.25 12.55
CA ALA A 678 17.95 -0.83 12.22
C ALA A 678 16.89 -0.46 13.27
N ALA A 679 15.63 -0.36 12.87
CA ALA A 679 14.50 -0.30 13.79
C ALA A 679 13.49 -1.41 13.46
N ALA A 680 12.93 -2.03 14.50
CA ALA A 680 11.95 -3.11 14.41
C ALA A 680 10.82 -2.90 15.45
N ASN A 681 9.76 -3.68 15.31
CA ASN A 681 8.69 -3.82 16.30
C ASN A 681 8.84 -5.21 16.98
N PRO A 682 8.37 -5.40 18.22
CA PRO A 682 8.25 -6.74 18.80
C PRO A 682 7.18 -7.56 18.06
N LYS A 683 7.29 -8.88 18.19
CA LYS A 683 6.53 -9.91 17.47
C LYS A 683 5.01 -9.74 17.54
N HIS A 684 4.48 -9.23 18.65
CA HIS A 684 3.04 -9.02 18.87
C HIS A 684 2.65 -7.53 18.76
N GLY A 685 3.44 -6.73 18.05
CA GLY A 685 3.21 -5.29 17.86
C GLY A 685 3.67 -4.47 19.06
N ARG A 686 3.28 -4.86 20.28
CA ARG A 686 3.80 -4.33 21.55
C ARG A 686 4.61 -5.37 22.33
N PHE A 687 5.46 -4.92 23.25
CA PHE A 687 6.06 -5.75 24.28
C PHE A 687 5.03 -6.12 25.35
N ASP A 688 4.81 -7.42 25.54
CA ASP A 688 4.16 -7.95 26.74
C ASP A 688 5.02 -7.62 27.97
N PRO A 689 4.48 -6.96 29.03
CA PRO A 689 5.22 -6.68 30.25
C PRO A 689 5.71 -7.95 30.98
N ASN A 690 5.00 -9.07 30.80
CA ASN A 690 5.16 -10.31 31.57
C ASN A 690 6.09 -11.32 30.87
N ALA A 691 6.70 -10.95 29.74
CA ALA A 691 7.62 -11.81 28.99
C ALA A 691 8.94 -11.08 28.68
N LEU A 692 10.08 -11.78 28.80
CA LEU A 692 11.39 -11.20 28.52
C LEU A 692 11.48 -10.67 27.08
N PRO A 693 11.94 -9.42 26.84
CA PRO A 693 12.05 -8.85 25.50
C PRO A 693 12.75 -9.75 24.49
N ALA A 694 13.80 -10.47 24.92
CA ALA A 694 14.54 -11.43 24.09
C ALA A 694 13.66 -12.48 23.39
N GLN A 695 12.55 -12.90 24.01
CA GLN A 695 11.59 -13.86 23.44
C GLN A 695 10.64 -13.22 22.42
N GLN A 696 10.51 -11.90 22.46
CA GLN A 696 9.55 -11.11 21.69
C GLN A 696 10.18 -10.48 20.43
N PHE A 697 11.43 -10.81 20.09
CA PHE A 697 12.11 -10.33 18.90
C PHE A 697 11.75 -11.18 17.67
N GLU A 698 11.35 -10.53 16.57
CA GLU A 698 10.88 -11.20 15.33
C GLU A 698 12.03 -11.51 14.33
N ILE A 699 13.27 -11.70 14.82
CA ILE A 699 14.49 -11.78 14.00
C ILE A 699 15.26 -13.05 14.34
N SER A 700 15.89 -13.69 13.37
CA SER A 700 16.64 -14.93 13.60
C SER A 700 17.79 -14.74 14.60
N PRO A 701 18.09 -15.74 15.47
CA PRO A 701 19.24 -15.67 16.38
C PRO A 701 20.58 -15.44 15.66
N THR A 702 20.69 -15.91 14.41
CA THR A 702 21.86 -15.70 13.55
C THR A 702 22.06 -14.25 13.10
N LEU A 703 20.98 -13.46 12.96
CA LEU A 703 21.07 -12.03 12.64
C LEU A 703 21.14 -11.19 13.92
N LEU A 704 20.40 -11.54 14.97
CA LEU A 704 20.48 -10.89 16.28
C LEU A 704 21.93 -10.89 16.83
N SER A 705 22.65 -12.00 16.69
CA SER A 705 24.05 -12.11 17.13
C SER A 705 25.05 -11.23 16.37
N ARG A 706 24.64 -10.51 15.32
CA ARG A 706 25.51 -9.66 14.49
C ARG A 706 25.45 -8.17 14.84
N PHE A 707 24.45 -7.77 15.63
CA PHE A 707 24.36 -6.45 16.25
C PHE A 707 25.22 -6.39 17.52
N ASP A 708 25.91 -5.28 17.77
CA ASP A 708 26.72 -5.09 18.99
C ASP A 708 25.85 -4.60 20.16
N LEU A 709 24.78 -3.84 19.87
CA LEU A 709 23.79 -3.35 20.84
C LEU A 709 22.36 -3.53 20.31
N ILE A 710 21.45 -3.96 21.18
CA ILE A 710 20.02 -4.13 20.90
C ILE A 710 19.24 -3.40 22.00
N PHE A 711 18.54 -2.32 21.65
CA PHE A 711 17.74 -1.54 22.58
C PHE A 711 16.26 -1.95 22.49
N PRO A 712 15.69 -2.63 23.50
CA PRO A 712 14.25 -2.75 23.64
C PRO A 712 13.70 -1.42 24.20
N ILE A 713 12.62 -0.91 23.59
CA ILE A 713 12.00 0.37 23.89
C ILE A 713 10.54 0.09 24.24
N ARG A 714 10.29 -0.10 25.54
CA ARG A 714 8.97 -0.42 26.08
C ARG A 714 8.21 0.89 26.39
N ASP A 715 6.94 0.95 26.03
CA ASP A 715 6.01 2.03 26.39
C ASP A 715 5.52 1.78 27.83
N VAL A 716 6.16 2.44 28.80
CA VAL A 716 5.89 2.24 30.24
C VAL A 716 5.22 3.47 30.79
N ILE A 717 3.94 3.32 31.17
CA ILE A 717 3.13 4.36 31.81
C ILE A 717 3.79 4.77 33.13
N ASP A 718 4.22 6.03 33.23
CA ASP A 718 4.86 6.63 34.40
C ASP A 718 4.55 8.12 34.41
N GLU A 719 3.65 8.55 35.29
CA GLU A 719 3.17 9.93 35.37
C GLU A 719 4.31 10.95 35.55
N SER A 720 5.43 10.56 36.17
CA SER A 720 6.61 11.42 36.33
C SER A 720 7.30 11.68 34.99
N ASN A 721 7.44 10.66 34.15
CA ASN A 721 8.12 10.76 32.87
C ASN A 721 7.19 11.19 31.73
N ASP A 722 5.94 10.72 31.71
CA ASP A 722 4.91 11.15 30.77
C ASP A 722 4.66 12.67 30.86
N ARG A 723 4.64 13.22 32.08
CA ARG A 723 4.53 14.66 32.31
C ARG A 723 5.72 15.45 31.72
N LYS A 724 6.93 14.89 31.74
CA LYS A 724 8.14 15.50 31.12
C LYS A 724 8.10 15.39 29.59
N ILE A 725 7.71 14.23 29.06
CA ILE A 725 7.54 13.98 27.62
C ILE A 725 6.49 14.94 27.05
N ALA A 726 5.32 15.03 27.68
CA ALA A 726 4.26 15.94 27.28
C ALA A 726 4.69 17.41 27.34
N ALA A 727 5.38 17.84 28.42
CA ALA A 727 5.91 19.19 28.53
C ALA A 727 6.91 19.52 27.41
N HIS A 728 7.80 18.58 27.06
CA HIS A 728 8.78 18.74 25.98
C HIS A 728 8.12 18.85 24.59
N ILE A 729 7.12 18.00 24.31
CA ILE A 729 6.33 18.04 23.07
C ILE A 729 5.57 19.36 22.95
N LEU A 730 4.86 19.78 24.00
CA LEU A 730 4.12 21.05 24.03
C LEU A 730 5.02 22.27 23.85
N LEU A 731 6.21 22.26 24.45
CA LEU A 731 7.23 23.30 24.29
C LEU A 731 7.77 23.36 22.86
N GLY A 732 7.99 22.20 22.22
CA GLY A 732 8.33 22.12 20.79
C GLY A 732 7.25 22.70 19.88
N HIS A 733 5.97 22.39 20.14
CA HIS A 733 4.84 22.94 19.38
C HIS A 733 4.67 24.46 19.55
N LYS A 734 4.91 25.02 20.75
CA LYS A 734 4.89 26.48 20.98
C LYS A 734 5.92 27.19 20.11
N TYR A 735 7.19 26.78 20.19
CA TYR A 735 8.25 27.39 19.38
C TYR A 735 8.01 27.26 17.87
N ALA A 736 7.43 26.14 17.41
CA ALA A 736 7.04 25.96 16.01
C ALA A 736 5.92 26.90 15.56
N ALA A 737 4.96 27.22 16.44
CA ALA A 737 3.82 28.09 16.13
C ALA A 737 4.19 29.59 16.17
N GLU A 738 5.00 29.99 17.14
CA GLU A 738 5.27 31.42 17.42
C GLU A 738 6.32 32.05 16.49
N LYS A 739 7.10 31.24 15.75
CA LYS A 739 8.21 31.65 14.85
C LYS A 739 9.32 32.50 15.50
N GLN A 740 9.27 32.70 16.81
CA GLN A 740 10.33 33.37 17.55
C GLN A 740 11.62 32.54 17.50
N LYS A 741 12.78 33.20 17.63
CA LYS A 741 14.03 32.47 17.89
C LYS A 741 13.90 31.86 19.30
N PRO A 742 14.00 30.52 19.45
CA PRO A 742 13.93 29.89 20.77
C PRO A 742 15.14 30.33 21.61
N GLU A 743 14.94 30.45 22.93
CA GLU A 743 15.99 30.92 23.85
C GLU A 743 17.20 29.97 23.86
N GLU A 744 18.41 30.55 23.90
CA GLU A 744 19.66 29.79 23.87
C GLU A 744 19.79 28.86 25.08
N GLY A 745 19.72 27.56 24.83
CA GLY A 745 19.76 26.51 25.87
C GLY A 745 18.41 25.81 26.11
N SER A 746 17.32 26.25 25.47
CA SER A 746 16.04 25.54 25.51
C SER A 746 16.13 24.13 24.90
N ALA A 747 15.50 23.15 25.54
CA ALA A 747 15.78 21.71 25.34
C ALA A 747 15.46 21.15 23.93
N VAL A 748 14.75 21.90 23.09
CA VAL A 748 14.38 21.51 21.72
C VAL A 748 15.44 21.96 20.69
N ILE A 749 16.33 22.90 21.04
CA ILE A 749 17.49 23.25 20.22
C ILE A 749 18.57 22.18 20.41
N PRO A 750 19.21 21.65 19.35
CA PRO A 750 20.38 20.80 19.51
C PRO A 750 21.53 21.61 20.13
N ALA A 751 22.10 21.11 21.23
CA ALA A 751 23.17 21.79 21.98
C ALA A 751 24.49 21.99 21.20
N ILE A 752 24.60 21.41 20.01
CA ILE A 752 25.64 21.60 19.00
C ILE A 752 24.92 21.72 17.64
N PRO A 753 25.16 22.77 16.83
CA PRO A 753 24.52 22.91 15.51
C PRO A 753 24.76 21.71 14.59
N VAL A 754 23.72 21.26 13.89
CA VAL A 754 23.72 20.02 13.08
C VAL A 754 24.87 19.98 12.07
N ASP A 755 25.13 21.07 11.33
CA ASP A 755 26.21 21.11 10.35
C ASP A 755 27.60 21.13 10.98
N PHE A 756 27.76 21.69 12.18
CA PHE A 756 29.01 21.59 12.94
C PHE A 756 29.22 20.15 13.42
N LEU A 757 28.18 19.52 13.98
CA LEU A 757 28.27 18.14 14.46
C LEU A 757 28.54 17.15 13.31
N ARG A 758 27.88 17.30 12.15
CA ARG A 758 28.18 16.51 10.93
C ARG A 758 29.64 16.67 10.49
N LYS A 759 30.16 17.91 10.45
CA LYS A 759 31.57 18.20 10.11
C LYS A 759 32.54 17.61 11.14
N TYR A 760 32.21 17.69 12.43
CA TYR A 760 33.01 17.15 13.53
C TYR A 760 33.10 15.61 13.47
N ILE A 761 31.98 14.93 13.23
CA ILE A 761 31.94 13.47 13.00
C ILE A 761 32.77 13.09 11.77
N ALA A 762 32.66 13.84 10.67
CA ALA A 762 33.46 13.60 9.45
C ALA A 762 34.96 13.76 9.68
N TYR A 763 35.38 14.80 10.41
CA TYR A 763 36.78 15.03 10.80
C TYR A 763 37.30 13.88 11.69
N ALA A 764 36.55 13.52 12.73
CA ALA A 764 36.90 12.46 13.65
C ALA A 764 37.01 11.09 12.97
N ARG A 765 36.08 10.76 12.05
CA ARG A 765 36.13 9.52 11.24
C ARG A 765 37.36 9.44 10.33
N LYS A 766 37.84 10.57 9.81
CA LYS A 766 38.96 10.61 8.85
C LYS A 766 40.34 10.65 9.51
N ASN A 767 40.49 11.40 10.60
CA ASN A 767 41.81 11.85 11.07
C ASN A 767 42.29 11.17 12.37
N ILE A 768 41.46 10.37 13.05
CA ILE A 768 41.77 9.79 14.37
C ILE A 768 41.62 8.27 14.34
N ALA A 769 42.69 7.57 14.72
CA ALA A 769 42.77 6.10 14.72
C ALA A 769 43.25 5.60 16.10
N PRO A 770 42.35 5.41 17.08
CA PRO A 770 42.75 5.15 18.46
C PRO A 770 43.31 3.74 18.72
N ILE A 771 44.39 3.70 19.50
CA ILE A 771 45.05 2.50 20.00
C ILE A 771 44.52 2.17 21.40
N LEU A 772 44.30 0.89 21.71
CA LEU A 772 43.83 0.45 23.03
C LEU A 772 44.97 0.55 24.07
N SER A 773 44.75 1.22 25.21
CA SER A 773 45.72 1.20 26.31
C SER A 773 45.67 -0.13 27.08
N GLN A 774 46.75 -0.46 27.82
CA GLN A 774 46.76 -1.64 28.68
C GLN A 774 45.65 -1.56 29.73
N GLU A 775 45.49 -0.41 30.41
CA GLU A 775 44.42 -0.15 31.39
C GLU A 775 43.02 -0.44 30.83
N ALA A 776 42.76 -0.02 29.58
CA ALA A 776 41.49 -0.25 28.90
C ALA A 776 41.32 -1.72 28.50
N SER A 777 42.39 -2.39 28.08
CA SER A 777 42.40 -3.83 27.78
C SER A 777 42.10 -4.65 29.03
N ASP A 778 42.81 -4.39 30.13
CA ASP A 778 42.67 -5.07 31.41
C ASP A 778 41.23 -4.93 31.95
N LYS A 779 40.65 -3.72 31.85
CA LYS A 779 39.28 -3.47 32.33
C LYS A 779 38.22 -4.17 31.49
N ILE A 780 38.41 -4.29 30.17
CA ILE A 780 37.52 -5.04 29.28
C ILE A 780 37.67 -6.55 29.52
N GLN A 781 38.90 -7.03 29.77
CA GLN A 781 39.18 -8.43 30.11
C GLN A 781 38.56 -8.84 31.46
N GLU A 782 38.67 -8.00 32.49
CA GLU A 782 38.03 -8.20 33.79
C GLU A 782 36.51 -8.37 33.63
N PHE A 783 35.86 -7.42 32.95
CA PHE A 783 34.41 -7.46 32.73
C PHE A 783 33.97 -8.68 31.90
N TYR A 784 34.72 -9.08 30.86
CA TYR A 784 34.41 -10.29 30.10
C TYR A 784 34.52 -11.56 30.96
N LEU A 785 35.52 -11.65 31.83
CA LEU A 785 35.71 -12.78 32.74
C LEU A 785 34.62 -12.84 33.82
N GLU A 786 34.22 -11.70 34.36
CA GLU A 786 33.06 -11.57 35.27
C GLU A 786 31.78 -12.07 34.59
N MET A 787 31.44 -11.52 33.42
CA MET A 787 30.28 -11.93 32.63
C MET A 787 30.30 -13.43 32.31
N ARG A 788 31.44 -13.99 31.86
CA ARG A 788 31.61 -15.43 31.62
C ARG A 788 31.40 -16.30 32.87
N ARG A 789 31.77 -15.80 34.06
CA ARG A 789 31.51 -16.49 35.35
C ARG A 789 30.02 -16.49 35.69
N MET A 790 29.32 -15.38 35.46
CA MET A 790 27.86 -15.28 35.64
C MET A 790 27.12 -16.24 34.70
N GLY A 791 27.43 -16.22 33.40
CA GLY A 791 26.83 -17.12 32.41
C GLY A 791 27.01 -18.60 32.73
N LYS A 792 28.18 -19.00 33.26
CA LYS A 792 28.43 -20.38 33.74
C LYS A 792 27.57 -20.78 34.94
N LYS A 793 27.25 -19.86 35.86
CA LYS A 793 26.44 -20.17 37.05
C LYS A 793 24.94 -20.27 36.76
N GLN A 794 24.46 -19.56 35.75
CA GLN A 794 23.03 -19.48 35.41
C GLN A 794 22.61 -20.35 34.22
N ASN A 795 23.56 -20.96 33.49
CA ASN A 795 23.31 -21.79 32.30
C ASN A 795 22.61 -21.06 31.13
N ASN A 796 22.48 -19.73 31.22
CA ASN A 796 21.43 -18.96 30.52
C ASN A 796 21.92 -18.11 29.33
N PHE A 797 23.23 -18.01 29.05
CA PHE A 797 23.68 -17.30 27.84
C PHE A 797 25.07 -17.74 27.33
N PRO A 798 25.24 -18.04 26.03
CA PRO A 798 26.55 -18.26 25.42
C PRO A 798 27.25 -16.91 25.20
N ILE A 799 27.95 -16.41 26.22
CA ILE A 799 28.72 -15.15 26.15
C ILE A 799 29.93 -15.35 25.22
N THR A 800 29.77 -14.98 23.96
CA THR A 800 30.78 -15.11 22.91
C THR A 800 31.86 -14.03 23.02
N ALA A 801 33.05 -14.29 22.45
CA ALA A 801 34.13 -13.29 22.37
C ALA A 801 33.70 -12.01 21.61
N ARG A 802 32.68 -12.11 20.74
CA ARG A 802 32.06 -11.00 20.01
C ARG A 802 31.59 -9.83 20.91
N TYR A 803 31.23 -10.12 22.17
CA TYR A 803 30.89 -9.07 23.14
C TYR A 803 32.09 -8.17 23.46
N ILE A 804 33.31 -8.73 23.53
CA ILE A 804 34.55 -7.97 23.73
C ILE A 804 34.76 -7.02 22.55
N GLU A 805 34.60 -7.52 21.33
CA GLU A 805 34.78 -6.72 20.11
C GLU A 805 33.79 -5.54 20.04
N GLY A 806 32.53 -5.76 20.41
CA GLY A 806 31.51 -4.70 20.49
C GLY A 806 31.91 -3.59 21.46
N ILE A 807 32.39 -3.97 22.65
CA ILE A 807 32.90 -3.04 23.66
C ILE A 807 34.13 -2.27 23.14
N ILE A 808 35.07 -2.95 22.48
CA ILE A 808 36.25 -2.31 21.86
C ILE A 808 35.82 -1.30 20.78
N ARG A 809 34.91 -1.67 19.87
CA ARG A 809 34.37 -0.75 18.83
C ARG A 809 33.76 0.51 19.44
N LEU A 810 33.00 0.37 20.53
CA LEU A 810 32.36 1.48 21.24
C LEU A 810 33.37 2.34 22.01
N ALA A 811 34.38 1.73 22.64
CA ALA A 811 35.44 2.43 23.36
C ALA A 811 36.35 3.21 22.38
N GLU A 812 36.70 2.62 21.24
CA GLU A 812 37.40 3.32 20.15
C GLU A 812 36.60 4.47 19.56
N ALA A 813 35.30 4.26 19.31
CA ALA A 813 34.41 5.34 18.88
C ALA A 813 34.31 6.46 19.93
N SER A 814 34.41 6.13 21.22
CA SER A 814 34.40 7.11 22.31
C SER A 814 35.70 7.90 22.37
N ALA A 815 36.86 7.24 22.28
CA ALA A 815 38.16 7.90 22.17
C ALA A 815 38.22 8.83 20.94
N LYS A 816 37.74 8.35 19.79
CA LYS A 816 37.61 9.14 18.55
C LYS A 816 36.67 10.33 18.71
N ALA A 817 35.55 10.18 19.42
CA ALA A 817 34.64 11.29 19.73
C ALA A 817 35.29 12.38 20.60
N ARG A 818 36.33 12.03 21.39
CA ARG A 818 37.20 12.99 22.11
C ARG A 818 38.39 13.50 21.27
N LEU A 819 38.51 13.08 20.00
CA LEU A 819 39.69 13.24 19.14
C LEU A 819 41.00 12.67 19.74
N SER A 820 40.89 11.64 20.59
CA SER A 820 42.01 11.03 21.29
C SER A 820 42.66 9.91 20.46
N PRO A 821 44.01 9.86 20.33
CA PRO A 821 44.71 8.77 19.66
C PRO A 821 44.86 7.51 20.53
N VAL A 822 44.42 7.55 21.79
CA VAL A 822 44.47 6.42 22.74
C VAL A 822 43.09 6.23 23.37
N VAL A 823 42.63 4.99 23.45
CA VAL A 823 41.46 4.58 24.24
C VAL A 823 41.89 4.50 25.70
N GLY A 824 41.34 5.37 26.54
CA GLY A 824 41.61 5.33 27.99
C GLY A 824 40.59 4.48 28.74
N MET A 825 40.87 4.19 30.02
CA MET A 825 39.95 3.50 30.93
C MET A 825 38.52 4.08 30.90
N GLN A 826 38.39 5.42 30.91
CA GLN A 826 37.11 6.14 30.84
C GLN A 826 36.29 5.91 29.55
N ASP A 827 36.90 5.43 28.47
CA ASP A 827 36.22 5.08 27.23
C ASP A 827 35.76 3.61 27.25
N ALA A 828 36.57 2.72 27.82
CA ALA A 828 36.19 1.34 28.10
C ALA A 828 35.01 1.27 29.08
N GLU A 829 35.06 2.01 30.20
CA GLU A 829 33.95 2.13 31.16
C GLU A 829 32.65 2.59 30.51
N ARG A 830 32.73 3.55 29.57
CA ARG A 830 31.56 4.08 28.85
C ARG A 830 30.95 3.05 27.89
N ALA A 831 31.78 2.23 27.26
CA ALA A 831 31.33 1.12 26.43
C ALA A 831 30.72 -0.02 27.28
N ILE A 832 31.37 -0.39 28.38
CA ILE A 832 30.90 -1.39 29.34
C ILE A 832 29.55 -0.96 29.93
N ALA A 833 29.38 0.30 30.33
CA ALA A 833 28.12 0.81 30.87
C ALA A 833 26.95 0.69 29.87
N LEU A 834 27.18 0.99 28.58
CA LEU A 834 26.16 0.81 27.53
C LEU A 834 25.82 -0.68 27.31
N GLN A 835 26.82 -1.57 27.33
CA GLN A 835 26.60 -3.01 27.21
C GLN A 835 25.82 -3.56 28.42
N GLN A 836 26.16 -3.13 29.65
CA GLN A 836 25.45 -3.49 30.87
C GLN A 836 24.00 -2.97 30.89
N TYR A 837 23.75 -1.77 30.39
CA TYR A 837 22.40 -1.20 30.26
C TYR A 837 21.54 -2.07 29.31
N VAL A 838 22.04 -2.35 28.10
CA VAL A 838 21.36 -3.24 27.14
C VAL A 838 21.11 -4.63 27.71
N LEU A 839 22.09 -5.22 28.41
CA LEU A 839 21.92 -6.53 29.03
C LEU A 839 20.85 -6.54 30.12
N LYS A 840 20.75 -5.49 30.95
CA LYS A 840 19.67 -5.36 31.94
C LYS A 840 18.31 -5.23 31.26
N GLU A 841 18.18 -4.31 30.29
CA GLU A 841 16.90 -4.05 29.62
C GLU A 841 16.35 -5.25 28.82
N VAL A 842 17.22 -6.12 28.28
CA VAL A 842 16.84 -7.30 27.49
C VAL A 842 16.54 -8.54 28.35
N PHE A 843 17.22 -8.72 29.49
CA PHE A 843 17.20 -9.97 30.27
C PHE A 843 16.66 -9.84 31.70
N MET A 844 16.26 -8.64 32.15
CA MET A 844 15.63 -8.44 33.46
C MET A 844 14.10 -8.54 33.37
N ASP A 845 13.53 -9.40 34.22
CA ASP A 845 12.10 -9.48 34.48
C ASP A 845 11.68 -8.42 35.52
N LYS A 846 10.44 -7.91 35.36
CA LYS A 846 9.86 -6.87 36.22
C LYS A 846 9.22 -7.40 37.50
N GLU A 847 8.68 -8.62 37.51
CA GLU A 847 7.99 -9.15 38.70
C GLU A 847 8.96 -9.69 39.75
N THR A 848 10.02 -10.39 39.31
CA THR A 848 10.97 -11.06 40.21
C THR A 848 12.20 -10.23 40.57
N GLY A 849 12.51 -9.19 39.78
CA GLY A 849 13.76 -8.40 39.91
C GLY A 849 15.04 -9.23 39.67
N LYS A 850 14.92 -10.42 39.09
CA LYS A 850 16.01 -11.37 38.84
C LYS A 850 16.21 -11.59 37.33
N ILE A 851 17.36 -12.15 37.00
CA ILE A 851 17.63 -12.69 35.66
C ILE A 851 17.12 -14.13 35.69
N ASP A 852 16.01 -14.41 34.99
CA ASP A 852 15.40 -15.75 34.96
C ASP A 852 15.97 -16.62 33.82
N THR A 853 16.01 -17.93 34.03
CA THR A 853 17.10 -18.81 33.51
C THR A 853 16.71 -19.98 32.61
N ASP A 854 15.43 -20.14 32.26
CA ASP A 854 14.94 -21.35 31.54
C ASP A 854 14.56 -21.14 30.05
N VAL A 855 14.71 -19.95 29.45
CA VAL A 855 14.03 -19.61 28.17
C VAL A 855 14.92 -19.02 27.06
N ILE A 856 15.98 -19.74 26.64
CA ILE A 856 16.69 -19.49 25.36
C ILE A 856 16.70 -20.73 24.43
N ASN A 857 15.82 -21.73 24.67
CA ASN A 857 15.59 -22.84 23.73
C ASN A 857 14.11 -22.96 23.33
N ILE A 858 13.81 -22.46 22.12
CA ILE A 858 12.70 -22.80 21.22
C ILE A 858 11.39 -23.29 21.87
N GLY A 859 10.50 -22.34 22.20
CA GLY A 859 9.06 -22.47 21.96
C GLY A 859 8.23 -23.46 22.80
N GLN A 860 8.82 -24.25 23.69
CA GLN A 860 8.08 -25.12 24.62
C GLN A 860 8.58 -24.92 26.06
N SER A 861 7.66 -25.00 27.02
CA SER A 861 8.03 -25.04 28.44
C SER A 861 8.74 -26.35 28.76
N LYS A 862 9.71 -26.31 29.69
CA LYS A 862 10.48 -27.44 30.20
C LYS A 862 9.59 -28.66 30.53
N SER A 863 8.52 -28.43 31.28
CA SER A 863 7.50 -29.45 31.61
C SER A 863 6.83 -30.08 30.37
N ARG A 864 6.60 -29.32 29.29
CA ARG A 864 6.05 -29.87 28.02
C ARG A 864 7.10 -30.70 27.28
N ILE A 865 8.36 -30.26 27.24
CA ILE A 865 9.48 -31.01 26.63
C ILE A 865 9.68 -32.34 27.36
N ASP A 866 9.65 -32.33 28.68
CA ASP A 866 9.81 -33.55 29.49
C ASP A 866 8.59 -34.48 29.31
N LYS A 867 7.35 -33.97 29.34
CA LYS A 867 6.14 -34.75 28.99
C LYS A 867 6.22 -35.35 27.57
N MET A 868 6.70 -34.59 26.58
CA MET A 868 6.83 -35.03 25.19
C MET A 868 7.88 -36.15 25.04
N ARG A 869 9.01 -36.05 25.76
CA ARG A 869 10.01 -37.13 25.86
C ARG A 869 9.44 -38.39 26.48
N THR A 870 8.66 -38.27 27.56
CA THR A 870 8.01 -39.41 28.21
C THR A 870 7.02 -40.10 27.27
N VAL A 871 6.17 -39.36 26.55
CA VAL A 871 5.24 -39.92 25.55
C VAL A 871 5.99 -40.62 24.40
N LEU A 872 7.09 -40.03 23.89
CA LEU A 872 7.93 -40.67 22.88
C LEU A 872 8.62 -41.94 23.41
N ALA A 873 9.06 -41.96 24.66
CA ALA A 873 9.65 -43.15 25.29
C ALA A 873 8.62 -44.27 25.49
N ILE A 874 7.38 -43.93 25.89
CA ILE A 874 6.24 -44.85 25.97
C ILE A 874 5.94 -45.47 24.59
N ILE A 875 5.81 -44.64 23.55
CA ILE A 875 5.54 -45.12 22.19
C ILE A 875 6.64 -46.09 21.73
N ARG A 876 7.92 -45.74 21.89
CA ARG A 876 9.06 -46.63 21.55
C ARG A 876 9.12 -47.90 22.41
N GLY A 877 8.60 -47.86 23.64
CA GLY A 877 8.46 -49.03 24.52
C GLY A 877 7.35 -49.98 24.07
N LEU A 878 6.23 -49.41 23.61
CA LEU A 878 5.09 -50.15 23.05
C LEU A 878 5.39 -50.71 21.66
N GLU A 879 6.14 -49.99 20.80
CA GLU A 879 6.59 -50.46 19.48
C GLU A 879 7.44 -51.74 19.55
N LYS A 880 8.17 -51.95 20.65
CA LYS A 880 8.93 -53.20 20.90
C LYS A 880 8.05 -54.40 21.27
N LYS A 881 6.77 -54.17 21.61
CA LYS A 881 5.78 -55.22 21.91
C LYS A 881 4.78 -55.40 20.76
N PHE A 882 4.45 -54.34 20.02
CA PHE A 882 3.41 -54.31 19.00
C PHE A 882 3.85 -53.48 17.78
N ASP A 883 3.77 -54.05 16.57
CA ASP A 883 4.16 -53.36 15.32
C ASP A 883 3.32 -52.11 15.01
N GLN A 884 2.13 -51.96 15.61
CA GLN A 884 1.28 -50.78 15.49
C GLN A 884 0.74 -50.45 16.89
N VAL A 885 1.07 -49.26 17.41
CA VAL A 885 0.69 -48.86 18.77
C VAL A 885 -0.67 -48.17 18.73
N ALA A 886 -1.64 -48.64 19.52
CA ALA A 886 -2.94 -48.00 19.64
C ALA A 886 -2.83 -46.74 20.52
N LYS A 887 -3.45 -45.62 20.09
CA LYS A 887 -3.45 -44.36 20.85
C LYS A 887 -3.97 -44.53 22.28
N GLU A 888 -4.98 -45.39 22.47
CA GLU A 888 -5.54 -45.70 23.80
C GLU A 888 -4.55 -46.34 24.77
N ASP A 889 -3.59 -47.13 24.30
CA ASP A 889 -2.59 -47.76 25.18
C ASP A 889 -1.47 -46.79 25.53
N VAL A 890 -1.12 -45.87 24.61
CA VAL A 890 -0.26 -44.71 24.93
C VAL A 890 -0.93 -43.84 26.00
N TYR A 891 -2.24 -43.61 25.93
CA TYR A 891 -2.95 -42.82 26.94
C TYR A 891 -3.01 -43.49 28.32
N LYS A 892 -2.97 -44.82 28.41
CA LYS A 892 -2.87 -45.55 29.69
C LYS A 892 -1.48 -45.41 30.29
N GLU A 893 -0.42 -45.82 29.58
CA GLU A 893 0.95 -45.71 30.09
C GLU A 893 1.35 -44.24 30.35
N ALA A 894 0.79 -43.27 29.60
CA ALA A 894 0.98 -41.84 29.87
C ALA A 894 0.25 -41.35 31.14
N ALA A 895 -0.96 -41.87 31.43
CA ALA A 895 -1.68 -41.57 32.66
C ALA A 895 -0.96 -42.13 33.89
N ASP A 896 -0.42 -43.36 33.80
CA ASP A 896 0.43 -43.96 34.84
C ASP A 896 1.72 -43.15 35.06
N ALA A 897 2.24 -42.51 34.00
CA ALA A 897 3.35 -41.56 34.06
C ALA A 897 2.96 -40.12 34.50
N GLY A 898 1.72 -39.90 34.97
CA GLY A 898 1.26 -38.60 35.47
C GLY A 898 0.92 -37.56 34.39
N ILE A 899 0.70 -38.00 33.15
CA ILE A 899 0.30 -37.15 32.03
C ILE A 899 -1.18 -37.35 31.74
N ASP A 900 -1.95 -36.27 31.88
CA ASP A 900 -3.37 -36.25 31.56
C ASP A 900 -3.64 -36.59 30.08
N ARG A 901 -4.78 -37.24 29.82
CA ARG A 901 -5.20 -37.67 28.48
C ARG A 901 -5.25 -36.51 27.49
N THR A 902 -5.74 -35.33 27.90
CA THR A 902 -5.89 -34.14 27.05
C THR A 902 -4.54 -33.58 26.57
N ASN A 903 -3.52 -33.54 27.43
CA ASN A 903 -2.16 -33.19 27.01
C ASN A 903 -1.51 -34.32 26.19
N SER A 904 -1.80 -35.59 26.48
CA SER A 904 -1.30 -36.73 25.70
C SER A 904 -1.84 -36.73 24.26
N GLU A 905 -3.14 -36.49 24.08
CA GLU A 905 -3.80 -36.29 22.79
C GLU A 905 -3.15 -35.14 22.00
N ARG A 906 -2.93 -33.99 22.64
CA ARG A 906 -2.23 -32.84 22.04
C ARG A 906 -0.79 -33.15 21.63
N ILE A 907 -0.03 -33.82 22.48
CA ILE A 907 1.37 -34.20 22.20
C ILE A 907 1.44 -35.14 20.98
N ILE A 908 0.58 -36.16 20.93
CA ILE A 908 0.56 -37.10 19.80
C ILE A 908 0.16 -36.40 18.49
N ASP A 909 -0.83 -35.50 18.52
CA ASP A 909 -1.26 -34.77 17.31
C ASP A 909 -0.24 -33.69 16.86
N ASP A 910 0.52 -33.10 17.79
CA ASP A 910 1.67 -32.24 17.43
C ASP A 910 2.81 -33.05 16.80
N LEU A 911 3.14 -34.24 17.32
CA LEU A 911 4.17 -35.12 16.76
C LEU A 911 3.77 -35.69 15.39
N LEU A 912 2.48 -35.96 15.18
CA LEU A 912 1.90 -36.32 13.86
C LEU A 912 2.01 -35.16 12.85
N ARG A 913 1.85 -33.91 13.29
CA ARG A 913 2.04 -32.71 12.43
C ARG A 913 3.50 -32.42 12.12
N GLN A 914 4.40 -32.71 13.06
CA GLN A 914 5.85 -32.55 12.88
C GLN A 914 6.47 -33.67 12.03
N GLY A 915 5.75 -34.78 11.82
CA GLY A 915 6.22 -35.92 11.05
C GLY A 915 7.19 -36.83 11.81
N GLU A 916 7.28 -36.73 13.14
CA GLU A 916 7.97 -37.72 13.98
C GLU A 916 7.12 -38.99 14.16
N LEU A 917 5.79 -38.84 14.15
CA LEU A 917 4.84 -39.95 14.10
C LEU A 917 4.09 -39.96 12.76
N PHE A 918 3.65 -41.14 12.34
CA PHE A 918 2.61 -41.32 11.32
C PHE A 918 1.49 -42.23 11.84
N SER A 919 0.32 -42.15 11.22
CA SER A 919 -0.85 -42.98 11.57
C SER A 919 -1.11 -44.00 10.46
N PRO A 920 -0.79 -45.29 10.65
CA PRO A 920 -1.01 -46.32 9.63
C PRO A 920 -2.49 -46.71 9.47
N LYS A 921 -3.29 -46.52 10.53
CA LYS A 921 -4.73 -46.76 10.60
C LYS A 921 -5.35 -45.81 11.62
N ALA A 922 -6.63 -45.46 11.44
CA ALA A 922 -7.37 -44.68 12.43
C ALA A 922 -7.29 -45.33 13.83
N GLY A 923 -6.91 -44.54 14.83
CA GLY A 923 -6.69 -45.01 16.21
C GLY A 923 -5.26 -45.51 16.52
N TYR A 924 -4.38 -45.64 15.52
CA TYR A 924 -3.01 -46.13 15.69
C TYR A 924 -1.94 -45.09 15.32
N VAL A 925 -0.77 -45.21 15.93
CA VAL A 925 0.43 -44.42 15.66
C VAL A 925 1.66 -45.30 15.54
N LYS A 926 2.67 -44.82 14.81
CA LYS A 926 3.98 -45.44 14.64
C LYS A 926 5.03 -44.36 14.38
N ASN A 927 6.27 -44.56 14.83
CA ASN A 927 7.40 -43.66 14.62
C ASN A 927 7.83 -43.65 13.14
N THR A 928 8.16 -42.48 12.58
CA THR A 928 8.64 -42.34 11.20
C THR A 928 10.12 -42.67 11.06
N THR A 929 10.92 -42.46 12.11
CA THR A 929 12.32 -42.89 12.12
C THR A 929 12.38 -44.40 12.33
N ARG A 930 12.46 -45.17 11.24
CA ARG A 930 13.16 -46.45 11.31
C ARG A 930 14.59 -46.15 11.73
N ASP A 931 15.03 -46.79 12.80
CA ASP A 931 16.46 -46.87 13.10
C ASP A 931 17.15 -47.48 11.86
N LYS A 932 18.23 -46.81 11.42
CA LYS A 932 19.30 -47.47 10.68
C LYS A 932 20.30 -47.88 11.74
N ASP A 933 20.39 -49.19 11.99
CA ASP A 933 21.53 -49.80 12.68
C ASP A 933 22.84 -49.49 11.93
#